data_AF-A0A3D1IFK9-F1
#
_entry.id   AF-A0A3D1IFK9-F1
#
_cell.length_a   1.000
_cell.length_b   1.000
_cell.length_c   1.000
_cell.angle_alpha   90.00
_cell.angle_beta   90.00
_cell.angle_gamma   90.00
#
_symmetry.space_group_name_H-M   'P 1'
#
loop_
_entity.id
_entity.type
_entity.pdbx_description
1 polymer ?
#
loop_
_entity_poly.entity_id
_entity_poly.type
_entity_poly.pdbx_seq_one_letter_code
_entity_poly.pdbx_strand_id
1 'polypeptide(L)'
;MKDDRMNTAAYGSKVAAALLVAMMLCLAAPAAAQDWPSWRGRGQTGVSETTGLVSSWSPDGENLIWSDAWVGRSTPAVFDGRVCANGRTGNGVDEQEVIACWNAETGSKLWQHNYNVNNTTVPFNRLGWGSVTGDPDTGYLYAMNIDGHLNVFDRDGTVVWSWRLAEELGRASGYGGRTSTPLVDEDQLLLSIIGAGWGNLGGPPRHRYFGFDKLTGEVRWTSTPGGTVADMNTQSVGVIGVIDGQRLWIDGNADGHLYALKARTGEKLWEFHLSKRGINVSPVLDGETVYVAHSEENVDTSTMGRVVAIDATGTGDVTATHERWRADGVSVGFSSPLVHDGRVYVIDNSANLFALDASSGAVQWEQSVGTVGKASPVWADGKLFITETNGNVTILRPGATGATELDHDELMVPEENRAAEIYGSFAVGYGRLYVTSEAGIYCIGNPSESFVARAGTAPDLGSELAATSAPSVLQVVPADVIAAAGDTIEFEVRAYDTGGRFLGVQQATWGVDSLAGGNVSAQGVLTTDPRATNQAGTVTAALGGLTAVAQVRVFAPLPWSENFESGRPPFWIGGGGSLAVEDLDGNQVFRKGASRTGIHRHAIYMGPADMSGYTVQVDVLSTQQGRRRPDIGLINSGYTMDLQGNRQKVQIQSWSAELRIKEEVDFAWEPDTWYRLKLRVDIENDRGIVRGKVWARDATEPTDWTITAEDPLPNRTGSPGIIGYSPINIYFDNVSVVENE
;
A
#
# COMPACT_ATOMS: atom_id res chain seq x y z
N MET A 1 -67.73 78.54 1.72
CA MET A 1 -68.68 77.41 1.76
C MET A 1 -67.83 76.15 1.86
N LYS A 2 -67.83 75.52 3.05
CA LYS A 2 -67.30 74.18 3.42
C LYS A 2 -65.78 73.94 3.28
N ASP A 3 -65.07 73.77 4.39
CA ASP A 3 -64.66 72.49 5.04
C ASP A 3 -63.45 71.87 4.29
N ASP A 4 -62.38 71.32 4.86
CA ASP A 4 -62.06 70.88 6.21
C ASP A 4 -60.52 70.61 6.28
N ARG A 5 -59.94 70.80 7.48
CA ARG A 5 -58.82 70.07 8.15
C ARG A 5 -57.51 69.64 7.44
N MET A 6 -56.41 70.13 8.02
CA MET A 6 -55.18 69.44 8.49
C MET A 6 -54.92 67.98 8.04
N ASN A 7 -53.70 67.65 7.59
CA ASN A 7 -52.59 67.25 8.49
C ASN A 7 -51.27 66.95 7.74
N THR A 8 -50.19 67.29 8.44
CA THR A 8 -48.78 66.96 8.20
C THR A 8 -48.45 65.47 8.35
N ALA A 9 -47.30 65.10 7.77
CA ALA A 9 -46.45 63.90 8.03
C ALA A 9 -46.56 62.74 7.02
N ALA A 10 -45.50 62.56 6.22
CA ALA A 10 -44.86 61.25 5.92
C ALA A 10 -43.69 61.43 4.93
N TYR A 11 -42.62 62.12 5.34
CA TYR A 11 -41.29 61.98 4.71
C TYR A 11 -40.47 61.04 5.60
N GLY A 12 -40.64 59.74 5.41
CA GLY A 12 -39.97 58.74 6.24
C GLY A 12 -40.53 57.34 6.07
N SER A 13 -40.30 56.72 4.91
CA SER A 13 -40.47 55.26 4.80
C SER A 13 -39.82 54.60 3.58
N LYS A 14 -39.19 55.33 2.65
CA LYS A 14 -38.62 54.72 1.42
C LYS A 14 -37.10 54.50 1.41
N VAL A 15 -36.38 54.89 2.46
CA VAL A 15 -34.93 54.63 2.57
C VAL A 15 -34.63 53.43 3.49
N ALA A 16 -35.55 53.05 4.38
CA ALA A 16 -35.35 51.91 5.28
C ALA A 16 -35.56 50.53 4.61
N ALA A 17 -36.38 50.46 3.55
CA ALA A 17 -36.66 49.19 2.87
C ALA A 17 -35.53 48.75 1.89
N ALA A 18 -34.71 49.68 1.42
CA ALA A 18 -33.56 49.37 0.55
C ALA A 18 -32.31 48.96 1.35
N LEU A 19 -32.21 49.39 2.62
CA LEU A 19 -31.11 49.01 3.53
C LEU A 19 -31.34 47.68 4.25
N LEU A 20 -32.60 47.21 4.39
CA LEU A 20 -32.91 45.90 4.98
C LEU A 20 -32.80 44.72 4.00
N VAL A 21 -32.89 44.95 2.69
CA VAL A 21 -32.63 43.90 1.68
C VAL A 21 -31.13 43.79 1.36
N ALA A 22 -30.35 44.84 1.62
CA ALA A 22 -28.89 44.82 1.46
C ALA A 22 -28.13 44.17 2.64
N MET A 23 -28.81 43.82 3.73
CA MET A 23 -28.20 43.23 4.94
C MET A 23 -28.51 41.73 5.13
N MET A 24 -29.21 41.10 4.18
CA MET A 24 -29.48 39.65 4.14
C MET A 24 -28.76 38.92 2.98
N LEU A 25 -27.75 39.55 2.38
CA LEU A 25 -26.67 38.83 1.71
C LEU A 25 -25.59 38.55 2.76
N CYS A 26 -25.91 37.70 3.74
CA CYS A 26 -24.89 36.83 4.28
C CYS A 26 -24.39 36.02 3.10
N LEU A 27 -23.28 36.46 2.52
CA LEU A 27 -22.42 35.61 1.71
C LEU A 27 -22.20 34.36 2.57
N ALA A 28 -22.95 33.29 2.29
CA ALA A 28 -22.57 31.97 2.74
C ALA A 28 -21.15 31.81 2.19
N ALA A 29 -20.15 31.84 3.08
CA ALA A 29 -18.79 31.56 2.70
C ALA A 29 -18.83 30.27 1.88
N PRO A 30 -18.08 30.16 0.77
CA PRO A 30 -18.01 28.91 0.04
C PRO A 30 -17.66 27.83 1.05
N ALA A 31 -18.58 26.87 1.23
CA ALA A 31 -18.36 25.76 2.13
C ALA A 31 -17.07 25.09 1.66
N ALA A 32 -16.08 25.10 2.54
CA ALA A 32 -14.75 24.58 2.26
C ALA A 32 -14.79 23.10 1.91
N ALA A 33 -13.70 22.57 1.36
CA ALA A 33 -13.61 21.18 0.92
C ALA A 33 -14.13 20.20 1.99
N GLN A 34 -15.08 19.33 1.61
CA GLN A 34 -15.77 18.44 2.55
C GLN A 34 -15.40 16.96 2.37
N ASP A 35 -14.42 16.61 1.54
CA ASP A 35 -13.94 15.23 1.44
C ASP A 35 -12.54 15.05 2.04
N TRP A 36 -12.28 13.82 2.49
CA TRP A 36 -11.02 13.32 3.03
C TRP A 36 -10.61 12.04 2.28
N PRO A 37 -10.32 12.14 0.97
CA PRO A 37 -10.15 10.97 0.12
C PRO A 37 -8.91 10.12 0.45
N SER A 38 -7.88 10.69 1.07
CA SER A 38 -6.70 9.96 1.53
C SER A 38 -6.51 10.15 3.03
N TRP A 39 -5.65 9.35 3.66
CA TRP A 39 -5.50 9.31 5.11
C TRP A 39 -5.07 10.64 5.76
N ARG A 40 -4.45 11.57 5.02
CA ARG A 40 -4.15 12.96 5.46
C ARG A 40 -5.02 14.03 4.80
N GLY A 41 -6.13 13.60 4.22
CA GLY A 41 -7.06 14.46 3.51
C GLY A 41 -6.55 14.86 2.13
N ARG A 42 -7.38 15.60 1.41
CA ARG A 42 -7.12 15.96 0.02
C ARG A 42 -5.78 16.69 -0.19
N GLY A 43 -5.40 17.57 0.74
CA GLY A 43 -4.12 18.28 0.71
C GLY A 43 -2.91 17.49 1.24
N GLN A 44 -3.12 16.27 1.74
CA GLN A 44 -2.08 15.41 2.31
C GLN A 44 -1.35 16.01 3.54
N THR A 45 -1.89 17.08 4.13
CA THR A 45 -1.28 17.82 5.25
C THR A 45 -1.85 17.45 6.61
N GLY A 46 -3.01 16.79 6.68
CA GLY A 46 -3.76 16.58 7.92
C GLY A 46 -4.52 17.84 8.39
N VAL A 47 -4.63 18.86 7.53
CA VAL A 47 -5.37 20.10 7.79
C VAL A 47 -6.69 20.07 7.02
N SER A 48 -7.80 20.32 7.72
CA SER A 48 -9.12 20.57 7.13
C SER A 48 -9.52 22.03 7.31
N GLU A 49 -10.15 22.58 6.27
CA GLU A 49 -10.82 23.88 6.32
C GLU A 49 -12.28 23.77 6.82
N THR A 50 -12.75 22.56 7.15
CA THR A 50 -14.10 22.34 7.68
C THR A 50 -14.30 23.10 8.99
N THR A 51 -15.43 23.78 9.12
CA THR A 51 -15.85 24.52 10.32
C THR A 51 -17.14 23.95 10.91
N GLY A 52 -17.51 24.40 12.11
CA GLY A 52 -18.73 23.94 12.78
C GLY A 52 -18.62 22.52 13.33
N LEU A 53 -17.38 22.04 13.54
CA LEU A 53 -17.13 20.73 14.12
C LEU A 53 -17.45 20.77 15.61
N VAL A 54 -17.83 19.63 16.17
CA VAL A 54 -18.10 19.53 17.61
C VAL A 54 -16.81 19.71 18.42
N SER A 55 -16.96 20.04 19.70
CA SER A 55 -15.82 20.21 20.63
C SER A 55 -15.86 19.21 21.78
N SER A 56 -16.90 18.39 21.84
CA SER A 56 -17.11 17.27 22.74
C SER A 56 -17.87 16.18 22.01
N TRP A 57 -17.73 14.93 22.42
CA TRP A 57 -18.56 13.82 21.98
C TRP A 57 -18.60 12.75 23.06
N SER A 58 -19.26 11.63 22.78
CA SER A 58 -19.19 10.43 23.61
C SER A 58 -19.60 9.20 22.81
N PRO A 59 -18.94 8.04 23.00
CA PRO A 59 -19.40 6.78 22.41
C PRO A 59 -20.82 6.38 22.86
N ASP A 60 -21.32 6.94 23.97
CA ASP A 60 -22.64 6.66 24.52
C ASP A 60 -23.76 7.55 23.93
N GLY A 61 -23.44 8.50 23.04
CA GLY A 61 -24.44 9.18 22.21
C GLY A 61 -24.29 10.70 22.06
N GLU A 62 -23.43 11.39 22.83
CA GLU A 62 -23.19 12.82 22.63
C GLU A 62 -22.48 13.06 21.29
N ASN A 63 -23.09 13.85 20.41
CA ASN A 63 -22.56 14.16 19.07
C ASN A 63 -22.17 12.92 18.23
N LEU A 64 -22.67 11.74 18.60
CA LEU A 64 -22.52 10.51 17.82
C LEU A 64 -23.68 10.45 16.82
N ILE A 65 -23.37 10.55 15.53
CA ILE A 65 -24.38 10.47 14.47
C ILE A 65 -24.76 9.01 14.21
N TRP A 66 -23.75 8.17 14.02
CA TRP A 66 -23.89 6.73 13.83
C TRP A 66 -22.58 6.01 14.17
N SER A 67 -22.69 4.72 14.44
CA SER A 67 -21.55 3.79 14.54
C SER A 67 -21.92 2.42 13.93
N ASP A 68 -20.91 1.65 13.53
CA ASP A 68 -21.05 0.25 13.14
C ASP A 68 -20.01 -0.60 13.88
N ALA A 69 -20.42 -1.78 14.36
CA ALA A 69 -19.57 -2.71 15.07
C ALA A 69 -18.67 -3.43 14.06
N TRP A 70 -17.47 -2.89 13.87
CA TRP A 70 -16.54 -3.32 12.84
C TRP A 70 -15.09 -3.06 13.27
N VAL A 71 -14.21 -4.02 13.02
CA VAL A 71 -12.83 -3.97 13.49
C VAL A 71 -11.96 -3.28 12.45
N GLY A 72 -11.69 -1.99 12.68
CA GLY A 72 -10.80 -1.17 11.87
C GLY A 72 -9.46 -0.91 12.54
N ARG A 73 -8.51 -0.37 11.77
CA ARG A 73 -7.17 -0.06 12.28
C ARG A 73 -6.59 1.21 11.68
N SER A 74 -6.82 1.46 10.40
CA SER A 74 -6.27 2.60 9.66
C SER A 74 -7.25 3.79 9.58
N THR A 75 -6.77 4.92 9.08
CA THR A 75 -7.64 6.09 8.83
C THR A 75 -8.63 5.76 7.70
N PRO A 76 -9.93 6.00 7.87
CA PRO A 76 -10.89 5.80 6.78
C PRO A 76 -10.77 6.88 5.70
N ALA A 77 -11.14 6.55 4.46
CA ALA A 77 -11.33 7.54 3.40
C ALA A 77 -12.78 8.03 3.37
N VAL A 78 -13.00 9.33 3.24
CA VAL A 78 -14.34 9.95 3.17
C VAL A 78 -14.44 10.72 1.86
N PHE A 79 -15.28 10.28 0.93
CA PHE A 79 -15.41 10.89 -0.39
C PHE A 79 -16.69 10.44 -1.07
N ASP A 80 -17.18 11.21 -2.04
CA ASP A 80 -18.33 10.85 -2.87
C ASP A 80 -19.57 10.38 -2.04
N GLY A 81 -19.80 10.99 -0.87
CA GLY A 81 -20.89 10.65 0.05
C GLY A 81 -20.72 9.32 0.80
N ARG A 82 -19.52 8.74 0.77
CA ARG A 82 -19.17 7.45 1.38
C ARG A 82 -18.04 7.62 2.38
N VAL A 83 -17.99 6.69 3.31
CA VAL A 83 -16.82 6.43 4.16
C VAL A 83 -16.39 5.00 3.92
N CYS A 84 -15.11 4.77 3.69
CA CYS A 84 -14.58 3.46 3.33
C CYS A 84 -13.34 3.15 4.17
N ALA A 85 -13.19 1.90 4.56
CA ALA A 85 -12.09 1.45 5.41
C ALA A 85 -11.76 -0.02 5.16
N ASN A 86 -10.55 -0.41 5.58
CA ASN A 86 -10.09 -1.80 5.64
C ASN A 86 -9.81 -2.25 7.07
N GLY A 87 -9.98 -3.54 7.32
CA GLY A 87 -10.01 -4.10 8.67
C GLY A 87 -10.00 -5.61 8.67
N ARG A 88 -10.58 -6.22 9.71
CA ARG A 88 -10.64 -7.69 9.86
C ARG A 88 -12.00 -8.19 10.32
N THR A 89 -12.28 -9.46 10.01
CA THR A 89 -13.52 -10.13 10.41
C THR A 89 -13.32 -11.63 10.58
N GLY A 90 -14.29 -12.29 11.22
CA GLY A 90 -14.28 -13.73 11.45
C GLY A 90 -13.49 -14.18 12.69
N ASN A 91 -13.50 -15.49 12.92
CA ASN A 91 -12.83 -16.16 14.04
C ASN A 91 -12.45 -17.58 13.60
N GLY A 92 -11.23 -18.03 13.93
CA GLY A 92 -10.75 -19.34 13.52
C GLY A 92 -10.74 -19.49 11.99
N VAL A 93 -11.50 -20.46 11.45
CA VAL A 93 -11.52 -20.77 10.01
C VAL A 93 -12.09 -19.64 9.14
N ASP A 94 -12.86 -18.73 9.75
CA ASP A 94 -13.53 -17.61 9.08
C ASP A 94 -12.71 -16.30 9.10
N GLU A 95 -11.49 -16.32 9.68
CA GLU A 95 -10.64 -15.13 9.77
C GLU A 95 -10.23 -14.61 8.38
N GLN A 96 -10.61 -13.37 8.09
CA GLN A 96 -10.41 -12.71 6.80
C GLN A 96 -10.03 -11.23 6.98
N GLU A 97 -9.31 -10.69 6.01
CA GLU A 97 -9.20 -9.24 5.83
C GLU A 97 -10.47 -8.72 5.14
N VAL A 98 -10.91 -7.51 5.47
CA VAL A 98 -12.15 -6.95 4.94
C VAL A 98 -11.94 -5.52 4.45
N ILE A 99 -12.60 -5.16 3.34
CA ILE A 99 -12.75 -3.80 2.84
C ILE A 99 -14.24 -3.50 2.75
N ALA A 100 -14.68 -2.37 3.30
CA ALA A 100 -16.08 -2.00 3.31
C ALA A 100 -16.28 -0.50 3.08
N CYS A 101 -17.46 -0.14 2.59
CA CYS A 101 -17.92 1.22 2.51
C CYS A 101 -19.31 1.37 3.14
N TRP A 102 -19.53 2.52 3.76
CA TRP A 102 -20.78 2.94 4.36
C TRP A 102 -21.24 4.25 3.73
N ASN A 103 -22.55 4.48 3.76
CA ASN A 103 -23.12 5.78 3.46
C ASN A 103 -22.69 6.76 4.56
N ALA A 104 -22.03 7.86 4.19
CA ALA A 104 -21.45 8.80 5.15
C ALA A 104 -22.51 9.53 5.99
N GLU A 105 -23.74 9.69 5.46
CA GLU A 105 -24.84 10.34 6.17
C GLU A 105 -25.41 9.44 7.27
N THR A 106 -25.70 8.18 6.92
CA THR A 106 -26.57 7.28 7.69
C THR A 106 -25.84 6.14 8.39
N GLY A 107 -24.60 5.84 8.00
CA GLY A 107 -23.85 4.70 8.49
C GLY A 107 -24.33 3.36 7.94
N SER A 108 -25.27 3.34 6.98
CA SER A 108 -25.69 2.09 6.36
C SER A 108 -24.56 1.52 5.51
N LYS A 109 -24.19 0.26 5.75
CA LYS A 109 -23.21 -0.46 4.93
C LYS A 109 -23.70 -0.55 3.48
N LEU A 110 -22.90 -0.06 2.55
CA LEU A 110 -23.19 -0.08 1.12
C LEU A 110 -22.75 -1.41 0.51
N TRP A 111 -21.53 -1.83 0.82
CA TRP A 111 -20.95 -3.09 0.37
C TRP A 111 -19.76 -3.49 1.24
N GLN A 112 -19.35 -4.75 1.13
CA GLN A 112 -18.22 -5.33 1.84
C GLN A 112 -17.60 -6.47 1.00
N HIS A 113 -16.27 -6.50 0.95
CA HIS A 113 -15.48 -7.60 0.39
C HIS A 113 -14.62 -8.23 1.47
N ASN A 114 -14.64 -9.57 1.54
CA ASN A 114 -13.78 -10.33 2.43
C ASN A 114 -12.71 -11.06 1.62
N TYR A 115 -11.49 -11.09 2.15
CA TYR A 115 -10.33 -11.66 1.52
C TYR A 115 -9.66 -12.67 2.44
N ASN A 116 -9.44 -13.87 1.92
CA ASN A 116 -8.53 -14.81 2.55
C ASN A 116 -7.12 -14.24 2.53
N VAL A 117 -6.45 -14.31 3.67
CA VAL A 117 -5.06 -13.91 3.79
C VAL A 117 -4.17 -15.11 3.45
N ASN A 118 -3.24 -14.92 2.53
CA ASN A 118 -2.22 -15.90 2.16
C ASN A 118 -0.89 -15.18 1.87
N ASN A 119 0.16 -15.92 1.51
CA ASN A 119 1.44 -15.36 1.06
C ASN A 119 2.12 -14.35 2.02
N THR A 120 1.74 -14.34 3.29
CA THR A 120 2.27 -13.45 4.32
C THR A 120 2.49 -14.16 5.66
N THR A 121 3.34 -13.55 6.49
CA THR A 121 3.61 -13.93 7.88
C THR A 121 2.98 -12.96 8.87
N VAL A 122 2.06 -12.11 8.43
CA VAL A 122 1.37 -11.15 9.29
C VAL A 122 0.21 -11.87 10.00
N PRO A 123 0.08 -11.74 11.33
CA PRO A 123 -1.03 -12.35 12.09
C PRO A 123 -2.35 -11.58 11.94
N PHE A 124 -3.46 -12.21 12.31
CA PHE A 124 -4.83 -11.70 12.15
C PHE A 124 -5.04 -10.37 12.87
N ASN A 125 -4.44 -10.18 14.03
CA ASN A 125 -4.54 -8.92 14.78
C ASN A 125 -3.78 -7.74 14.16
N ARG A 126 -3.16 -7.91 12.99
CA ARG A 126 -2.44 -6.86 12.26
C ARG A 126 -2.94 -6.65 10.82
N LEU A 127 -4.13 -7.12 10.50
CA LEU A 127 -4.77 -6.79 9.22
C LEU A 127 -5.27 -5.33 9.22
N GLY A 128 -5.39 -4.72 8.05
CA GLY A 128 -5.97 -3.37 7.89
C GLY A 128 -5.07 -2.19 8.27
N TRP A 129 -3.73 -2.35 8.25
CA TRP A 129 -2.79 -1.30 8.69
C TRP A 129 -2.60 -0.16 7.69
N GLY A 130 -2.45 -0.46 6.40
CA GLY A 130 -2.43 0.56 5.35
C GLY A 130 -3.82 1.17 5.19
N SER A 131 -3.91 2.48 4.97
CA SER A 131 -5.22 3.12 4.74
C SER A 131 -5.71 2.86 3.31
N VAL A 132 -7.01 3.04 3.10
CA VAL A 132 -7.59 3.07 1.75
C VAL A 132 -7.57 4.51 1.22
N THR A 133 -7.65 4.66 -0.11
CA THR A 133 -7.68 5.97 -0.77
C THR A 133 -8.84 6.01 -1.75
N GLY A 134 -9.70 7.02 -1.62
CA GLY A 134 -10.73 7.35 -2.60
C GLY A 134 -10.24 8.32 -3.66
N ASP A 135 -10.88 8.31 -4.82
CA ASP A 135 -10.74 9.34 -5.84
C ASP A 135 -12.12 9.98 -6.10
N PRO A 136 -12.34 11.23 -5.64
CA PRO A 136 -13.60 11.93 -5.84
C PRO A 136 -13.98 12.15 -7.31
N ASP A 137 -13.01 12.19 -8.23
CA ASP A 137 -13.27 12.49 -9.65
C ASP A 137 -13.86 11.26 -10.36
N THR A 138 -13.30 10.08 -10.09
CA THR A 138 -13.76 8.80 -10.67
C THR A 138 -14.84 8.14 -9.82
N GLY A 139 -14.82 8.35 -8.51
CA GLY A 139 -15.56 7.59 -7.50
C GLY A 139 -14.91 6.25 -7.16
N TYR A 140 -13.66 6.00 -7.56
CA TYR A 140 -12.99 4.74 -7.26
C TYR A 140 -12.42 4.71 -5.84
N LEU A 141 -12.39 3.51 -5.24
CA LEU A 141 -11.66 3.21 -4.02
C LEU A 141 -10.45 2.33 -4.36
N TYR A 142 -9.27 2.73 -3.90
CA TYR A 142 -8.01 1.99 -4.03
C TYR A 142 -7.60 1.47 -2.65
N ALA A 143 -7.29 0.19 -2.55
CA ALA A 143 -6.93 -0.45 -1.30
C ALA A 143 -5.87 -1.52 -1.51
N MET A 144 -4.88 -1.59 -0.61
CA MET A 144 -3.88 -2.66 -0.62
C MET A 144 -4.03 -3.51 0.65
N ASN A 145 -4.39 -4.77 0.44
CA ASN A 145 -4.47 -5.80 1.47
C ASN A 145 -3.09 -6.19 1.97
N ILE A 146 -3.05 -6.84 3.13
CA ILE A 146 -1.83 -7.20 3.85
C ILE A 146 -0.88 -8.10 3.06
N ASP A 147 -1.43 -8.93 2.19
CA ASP A 147 -0.73 -9.91 1.35
C ASP A 147 -0.17 -9.29 0.07
N GLY A 148 -0.44 -8.01 -0.18
CA GLY A 148 -0.08 -7.30 -1.40
C GLY A 148 -1.14 -7.40 -2.49
N HIS A 149 -2.38 -7.78 -2.18
CA HIS A 149 -3.49 -7.69 -3.12
C HIS A 149 -3.97 -6.24 -3.23
N LEU A 150 -3.61 -5.56 -4.32
CA LEU A 150 -4.05 -4.22 -4.66
C LEU A 150 -5.39 -4.32 -5.39
N ASN A 151 -6.44 -3.77 -4.80
CA ASN A 151 -7.82 -3.82 -5.30
C ASN A 151 -8.32 -2.41 -5.62
N VAL A 152 -9.09 -2.30 -6.71
CA VAL A 152 -9.78 -1.06 -7.08
C VAL A 152 -11.25 -1.34 -7.30
N PHE A 153 -12.10 -0.53 -6.66
CA PHE A 153 -13.55 -0.69 -6.69
C PHE A 153 -14.24 0.55 -7.24
N ASP A 154 -15.33 0.35 -7.95
CA ASP A 154 -16.26 1.42 -8.30
C ASP A 154 -17.18 1.81 -7.12
N ARG A 155 -18.21 2.61 -7.39
CA ARG A 155 -19.18 3.07 -6.37
C ARG A 155 -19.97 1.93 -5.75
N ASP A 156 -20.33 0.94 -6.56
CA ASP A 156 -21.16 -0.19 -6.18
C ASP A 156 -20.35 -1.32 -5.53
N GLY A 157 -19.02 -1.15 -5.47
CA GLY A 157 -18.11 -2.14 -4.92
C GLY A 157 -17.71 -3.20 -5.93
N THR A 158 -17.93 -3.00 -7.23
CA THR A 158 -17.44 -3.90 -8.26
C THR A 158 -15.94 -3.71 -8.41
N VAL A 159 -15.18 -4.81 -8.42
CA VAL A 159 -13.74 -4.76 -8.72
C VAL A 159 -13.54 -4.31 -10.16
N VAL A 160 -12.90 -3.15 -10.35
CA VAL A 160 -12.56 -2.59 -11.67
C VAL A 160 -11.32 -3.29 -12.22
N TRP A 161 -10.29 -3.39 -11.39
CA TRP A 161 -9.06 -4.13 -11.66
C TRP A 161 -8.36 -4.46 -10.34
N SER A 162 -7.43 -5.42 -10.37
CA SER A 162 -6.65 -5.83 -9.20
C SER A 162 -5.30 -6.41 -9.59
N TRP A 163 -4.33 -6.32 -8.69
CA TRP A 163 -3.02 -6.99 -8.79
C TRP A 163 -2.71 -7.80 -7.55
N ARG A 164 -2.21 -9.02 -7.70
CA ARG A 164 -1.56 -9.78 -6.62
C ARG A 164 -0.08 -9.52 -6.65
N LEU A 165 0.33 -8.37 -6.12
CA LEU A 165 1.67 -7.83 -6.26
C LEU A 165 2.75 -8.84 -5.86
N ALA A 166 2.55 -9.58 -4.76
CA ALA A 166 3.51 -10.58 -4.28
C ALA A 166 3.82 -11.68 -5.31
N GLU A 167 2.81 -12.08 -6.09
CA GLU A 167 2.88 -13.14 -7.10
C GLU A 167 3.29 -12.57 -8.47
N GLU A 168 2.92 -11.32 -8.76
CA GLU A 168 2.99 -10.76 -10.11
C GLU A 168 4.12 -9.74 -10.32
N LEU A 169 4.46 -8.93 -9.33
CA LEU A 169 5.55 -7.94 -9.38
C LEU A 169 6.67 -8.27 -8.38
N GLY A 170 6.40 -9.20 -7.46
CA GLY A 170 7.27 -9.66 -6.40
C GLY A 170 6.87 -9.12 -5.03
N ARG A 171 7.55 -9.63 -3.98
CA ARG A 171 7.11 -9.51 -2.57
C ARG A 171 6.61 -8.09 -2.23
N ALA A 172 5.36 -7.96 -1.80
CA ALA A 172 4.75 -6.68 -1.43
C ALA A 172 4.24 -6.62 0.03
N SER A 173 4.58 -7.62 0.85
CA SER A 173 4.17 -7.73 2.26
C SER A 173 5.37 -7.73 3.21
N GLY A 174 5.30 -6.88 4.24
CA GLY A 174 6.34 -6.66 5.25
C GLY A 174 6.21 -7.55 6.50
N TYR A 175 7.14 -7.40 7.45
CA TYR A 175 7.09 -8.10 8.73
C TYR A 175 6.29 -7.33 9.76
N GLY A 176 5.12 -7.84 10.13
CA GLY A 176 4.33 -7.22 11.20
C GLY A 176 3.28 -6.24 10.71
N GLY A 177 2.89 -6.36 9.44
CA GLY A 177 1.56 -5.97 8.98
C GLY A 177 1.44 -4.57 8.46
N ARG A 178 2.52 -3.80 8.34
CA ARG A 178 2.41 -2.51 7.69
C ARG A 178 2.19 -2.81 6.19
N THR A 179 1.18 -2.18 5.57
CA THR A 179 1.07 -2.03 4.10
C THR A 179 1.05 -0.57 3.65
N SER A 180 1.61 -0.32 2.46
CA SER A 180 1.63 1.00 1.85
C SER A 180 0.22 1.50 1.54
N THR A 181 -0.04 2.78 1.75
CA THR A 181 -1.30 3.42 1.38
C THR A 181 -1.20 3.93 -0.06
N PRO A 182 -2.10 3.53 -0.97
CA PRO A 182 -2.09 4.05 -2.34
C PRO A 182 -2.31 5.56 -2.37
N LEU A 183 -1.67 6.26 -3.31
CA LEU A 183 -1.76 7.71 -3.47
C LEU A 183 -2.26 8.04 -4.88
N VAL A 184 -3.25 8.92 -5.02
CA VAL A 184 -3.74 9.33 -6.34
C VAL A 184 -3.12 10.66 -6.73
N ASP A 185 -2.53 10.72 -7.91
CA ASP A 185 -2.00 11.94 -8.51
C ASP A 185 -2.36 12.02 -10.00
N GLU A 186 -3.11 13.04 -10.41
CA GLU A 186 -3.62 13.19 -11.77
C GLU A 186 -4.37 11.93 -12.27
N ASP A 187 -3.85 11.27 -13.30
CA ASP A 187 -4.35 10.04 -13.90
C ASP A 187 -3.57 8.79 -13.44
N GLN A 188 -2.76 8.92 -12.38
CA GLN A 188 -1.93 7.85 -11.83
C GLN A 188 -2.36 7.43 -10.43
N LEU A 189 -2.24 6.13 -10.16
CA LEU A 189 -2.15 5.59 -8.81
C LEU A 189 -0.67 5.34 -8.51
N LEU A 190 -0.16 6.01 -7.48
CA LEU A 190 1.20 5.91 -7.00
C LEU A 190 1.27 4.97 -5.80
N LEU A 191 2.26 4.08 -5.80
CA LEU A 191 2.47 3.11 -4.73
C LEU A 191 3.95 2.88 -4.52
N SER A 192 4.41 2.87 -3.27
CA SER A 192 5.76 2.49 -2.91
C SER A 192 5.74 1.15 -2.16
N ILE A 193 6.59 0.18 -2.52
CA ILE A 193 6.64 -1.14 -1.87
C ILE A 193 8.08 -1.59 -1.64
N ILE A 194 8.29 -2.30 -0.54
CA ILE A 194 9.57 -2.97 -0.28
C ILE A 194 9.43 -4.42 -0.71
N GLY A 195 10.17 -4.78 -1.76
CA GLY A 195 10.04 -6.09 -2.38
C GLY A 195 11.30 -6.56 -3.07
N ALA A 196 11.28 -7.76 -3.62
CA ALA A 196 12.16 -8.13 -4.73
C ALA A 196 11.34 -8.02 -6.01
N GLY A 197 11.95 -7.66 -7.14
CA GLY A 197 11.28 -7.66 -8.45
C GLY A 197 11.60 -8.90 -9.26
N TRP A 198 11.31 -8.84 -10.57
CA TRP A 198 11.65 -9.85 -11.57
C TRP A 198 12.38 -9.20 -12.76
N GLY A 199 12.94 -10.02 -13.66
CA GLY A 199 13.72 -9.53 -14.81
C GLY A 199 14.82 -8.54 -14.40
N ASN A 200 14.95 -7.43 -15.13
CA ASN A 200 15.85 -6.30 -14.82
C ASN A 200 15.62 -5.65 -13.44
N LEU A 201 14.45 -5.83 -12.83
CA LEU A 201 14.14 -5.36 -11.47
C LEU A 201 14.40 -6.44 -10.41
N GLY A 202 14.84 -7.63 -10.82
CA GLY A 202 15.23 -8.74 -9.96
C GLY A 202 16.42 -8.42 -9.06
N GLY A 203 16.66 -9.29 -8.07
CA GLY A 203 17.78 -9.17 -7.13
C GLY A 203 17.35 -9.03 -5.67
N PRO A 204 18.20 -8.43 -4.80
CA PRO A 204 17.86 -8.27 -3.39
C PRO A 204 16.68 -7.32 -3.20
N PRO A 205 16.00 -7.36 -2.03
CA PRO A 205 14.92 -6.45 -1.77
C PRO A 205 15.34 -4.98 -1.80
N ARG A 206 14.49 -4.13 -2.37
CA ARG A 206 14.66 -2.67 -2.49
C ARG A 206 13.33 -1.98 -2.25
N HIS A 207 13.39 -0.72 -1.81
CA HIS A 207 12.24 0.17 -1.84
C HIS A 207 11.99 0.59 -3.29
N ARG A 208 10.82 0.25 -3.83
CA ARG A 208 10.41 0.49 -5.22
C ARG A 208 9.19 1.38 -5.25
N TYR A 209 9.09 2.14 -6.32
CA TYR A 209 7.99 3.04 -6.61
C TYR A 209 7.34 2.63 -7.91
N PHE A 210 6.02 2.70 -7.96
CA PHE A 210 5.20 2.32 -9.10
C PHE A 210 4.24 3.46 -9.39
N GLY A 211 4.06 3.77 -10.67
CA GLY A 211 2.92 4.52 -11.17
C GLY A 211 2.07 3.60 -12.03
N PHE A 212 0.82 3.39 -11.63
CA PHE A 212 -0.19 2.69 -12.41
C PHE A 212 -1.12 3.70 -13.08
N ASP A 213 -1.68 3.35 -14.23
CA ASP A 213 -2.89 4.02 -14.70
C ASP A 213 -4.02 3.78 -13.69
N LYS A 214 -4.62 4.86 -13.18
CA LYS A 214 -5.64 4.71 -12.11
C LYS A 214 -6.93 4.04 -12.60
N LEU A 215 -7.21 4.08 -13.90
CA LEU A 215 -8.43 3.53 -14.50
C LEU A 215 -8.25 2.09 -14.95
N THR A 216 -7.09 1.72 -15.49
CA THR A 216 -6.86 0.38 -16.08
C THR A 216 -6.00 -0.53 -15.20
N GLY A 217 -5.21 0.04 -14.28
CA GLY A 217 -4.25 -0.72 -13.48
C GLY A 217 -2.98 -1.09 -14.25
N GLU A 218 -2.79 -0.61 -15.49
CA GLU A 218 -1.57 -0.83 -16.25
C GLU A 218 -0.38 -0.14 -15.58
N VAL A 219 0.74 -0.86 -15.42
CA VAL A 219 1.97 -0.26 -14.90
C VAL A 219 2.49 0.75 -15.93
N ARG A 220 2.58 2.03 -15.59
CA ARG A 220 3.14 3.07 -16.45
C ARG A 220 4.64 3.20 -16.29
N TRP A 221 5.13 3.08 -15.05
CA TRP A 221 6.55 3.14 -14.74
C TRP A 221 6.85 2.48 -13.40
N THR A 222 8.08 1.99 -13.28
CA THR A 222 8.65 1.47 -12.04
C THR A 222 10.00 2.13 -11.80
N SER A 223 10.26 2.57 -10.58
CA SER A 223 11.51 3.20 -10.17
C SER A 223 12.08 2.53 -8.93
N THR A 224 13.41 2.41 -8.88
CA THR A 224 14.13 1.81 -7.74
C THR A 224 15.33 2.67 -7.36
N PRO A 225 15.10 3.91 -6.91
CA PRO A 225 16.16 4.90 -6.71
C PRO A 225 16.97 4.68 -5.43
N GLY A 226 16.51 3.79 -4.55
CA GLY A 226 17.07 3.55 -3.23
C GLY A 226 18.13 2.46 -3.14
N GLY A 227 18.85 2.48 -2.01
CA GLY A 227 19.95 1.60 -1.70
C GLY A 227 19.55 0.26 -1.08
N THR A 228 20.34 -0.17 -0.11
CA THR A 228 20.07 -1.40 0.64
C THR A 228 19.05 -1.11 1.74
N VAL A 229 17.97 -1.88 1.75
CA VAL A 229 16.92 -1.77 2.76
C VAL A 229 17.46 -2.07 4.16
N ALA A 230 17.30 -1.13 5.09
CA ALA A 230 17.64 -1.28 6.51
C ALA A 230 16.49 -1.88 7.34
N ASP A 231 15.24 -1.68 6.91
CA ASP A 231 14.04 -2.26 7.51
C ASP A 231 13.03 -2.67 6.42
N MET A 232 12.61 -3.95 6.42
CA MET A 232 11.65 -4.49 5.45
C MET A 232 10.18 -4.18 5.78
N ASN A 233 9.94 -3.34 6.77
CA ASN A 233 8.60 -2.96 7.21
C ASN A 233 8.42 -1.44 7.28
N THR A 234 9.24 -0.68 6.54
CA THR A 234 9.14 0.77 6.43
C THR A 234 8.10 1.21 5.41
N GLN A 235 7.10 1.96 5.84
CA GLN A 235 6.02 2.41 4.94
C GLN A 235 5.52 3.80 5.29
N SER A 236 6.25 4.77 4.75
CA SER A 236 5.84 6.15 4.63
C SER A 236 4.79 6.27 3.51
N VAL A 237 3.99 7.34 3.55
CA VAL A 237 3.10 7.75 2.46
C VAL A 237 3.56 9.12 2.01
N GLY A 238 4.27 9.18 0.89
CA GLY A 238 4.82 10.45 0.43
C GLY A 238 3.78 11.51 0.08
N VAL A 239 4.25 12.74 -0.09
CA VAL A 239 3.45 13.92 -0.40
C VAL A 239 3.73 14.42 -1.82
N ILE A 240 2.69 14.93 -2.50
CA ILE A 240 2.83 15.61 -3.79
C ILE A 240 2.94 17.12 -3.59
N GLY A 241 3.85 17.76 -4.32
CA GLY A 241 3.93 19.21 -4.41
C GLY A 241 4.67 19.68 -5.65
N VAL A 242 4.48 20.95 -6.01
CA VAL A 242 5.19 21.61 -7.11
C VAL A 242 6.26 22.53 -6.53
N ILE A 243 7.52 22.14 -6.67
CA ILE A 243 8.70 22.86 -6.15
C ILE A 243 9.54 23.33 -7.32
N ASP A 244 9.93 24.61 -7.34
CA ASP A 244 10.63 25.24 -8.49
C ASP A 244 9.93 24.99 -9.83
N GLY A 245 8.60 24.87 -9.80
CA GLY A 245 7.76 24.56 -10.94
C GLY A 245 7.85 23.14 -11.48
N GLN A 246 8.37 22.20 -10.68
CA GLN A 246 8.44 20.77 -10.98
C GLN A 246 7.54 19.97 -10.02
N ARG A 247 6.71 19.08 -10.57
CA ARG A 247 5.82 18.21 -9.77
C ARG A 247 6.60 17.03 -9.18
N LEU A 248 6.69 17.00 -7.85
CA LEU A 248 7.48 16.03 -7.10
C LEU A 248 6.61 15.17 -6.18
N TRP A 249 7.02 13.92 -6.03
CA TRP A 249 6.58 13.01 -4.98
C TRP A 249 7.72 12.85 -3.97
N ILE A 250 7.49 13.29 -2.73
CA ILE A 250 8.51 13.31 -1.67
C ILE A 250 8.15 12.25 -0.63
N ASP A 251 9.02 11.25 -0.42
CA ASP A 251 8.70 10.07 0.39
C ASP A 251 9.87 9.59 1.27
N GLY A 252 9.53 8.97 2.41
CA GLY A 252 10.46 8.38 3.38
C GLY A 252 10.79 6.92 3.07
N ASN A 253 12.08 6.59 3.05
CA ASN A 253 12.55 5.32 2.50
C ASN A 253 13.09 4.34 3.55
N ALA A 254 13.15 3.07 3.12
CA ALA A 254 13.54 1.94 3.94
C ALA A 254 15.04 1.86 4.25
N ASP A 255 15.84 2.70 3.59
CA ASP A 255 17.28 2.87 3.75
C ASP A 255 17.64 4.17 4.48
N GLY A 256 16.66 4.84 5.09
CA GLY A 256 16.86 6.02 5.93
C GLY A 256 16.98 7.34 5.19
N HIS A 257 16.69 7.35 3.90
CA HIS A 257 16.68 8.56 3.08
C HIS A 257 15.25 9.08 2.86
N LEU A 258 15.15 10.40 2.73
CA LEU A 258 14.02 11.04 2.07
C LEU A 258 14.37 11.24 0.60
N TYR A 259 13.47 10.92 -0.31
CA TYR A 259 13.66 11.14 -1.76
C TYR A 259 12.58 12.06 -2.31
N ALA A 260 12.97 12.96 -3.20
CA ALA A 260 12.04 13.58 -4.14
C ALA A 260 12.18 12.94 -5.52
N LEU A 261 11.06 12.47 -6.04
CA LEU A 261 10.92 11.85 -7.34
C LEU A 261 10.07 12.75 -8.23
N LYS A 262 10.34 12.82 -9.53
CA LYS A 262 9.38 13.40 -10.48
C LYS A 262 8.12 12.54 -10.47
N ALA A 263 6.98 13.09 -10.09
CA ALA A 263 5.78 12.31 -9.83
C ALA A 263 5.34 11.47 -11.05
N ARG A 264 5.49 12.02 -12.27
CA ARG A 264 5.07 11.36 -13.51
C ARG A 264 6.04 10.32 -14.07
N THR A 265 7.32 10.37 -13.66
CA THR A 265 8.38 9.51 -14.24
C THR A 265 9.10 8.61 -13.25
N GLY A 266 8.99 8.89 -11.95
CA GLY A 266 9.70 8.18 -10.90
C GLY A 266 11.21 8.47 -10.86
N GLU A 267 11.73 9.39 -11.68
CA GLU A 267 13.14 9.77 -11.64
C GLU A 267 13.46 10.55 -10.36
N LYS A 268 14.52 10.12 -9.65
CA LYS A 268 14.99 10.83 -8.45
C LYS A 268 15.64 12.15 -8.79
N LEU A 269 15.11 13.23 -8.21
CA LEU A 269 15.65 14.58 -8.30
C LEU A 269 16.70 14.83 -7.24
N TRP A 270 16.38 14.54 -5.98
CA TRP A 270 17.29 14.72 -4.85
C TRP A 270 17.08 13.67 -3.75
N GLU A 271 18.06 13.56 -2.86
CA GLU A 271 18.03 12.73 -1.66
C GLU A 271 18.56 13.44 -0.42
N PHE A 272 18.00 13.09 0.75
CA PHE A 272 18.43 13.57 2.05
C PHE A 272 18.56 12.39 3.03
N HIS A 273 19.77 12.10 3.52
CA HIS A 273 20.02 10.99 4.46
C HIS A 273 19.72 11.41 5.89
N LEU A 274 18.53 11.06 6.37
CA LEU A 274 18.03 11.50 7.67
C LEU A 274 18.40 10.53 8.81
N SER A 275 18.31 9.23 8.56
CA SER A 275 18.42 8.20 9.62
C SER A 275 19.27 7.01 9.18
N LYS A 276 19.89 6.31 10.15
CA LYS A 276 20.58 5.04 9.90
C LYS A 276 19.63 3.88 9.56
N ARG A 277 18.33 4.03 9.82
CA ARG A 277 17.28 3.02 9.55
C ARG A 277 16.10 3.64 8.80
N GLY A 278 15.14 2.83 8.39
CA GLY A 278 14.03 3.28 7.56
C GLY A 278 13.13 4.33 8.21
N ILE A 279 12.60 5.24 7.40
CA ILE A 279 11.70 6.33 7.80
C ILE A 279 10.24 5.90 7.60
N ASN A 280 9.56 5.56 8.70
CA ASN A 280 8.12 5.19 8.67
C ASN A 280 7.19 6.41 8.66
N VAL A 281 7.69 7.56 9.08
CA VAL A 281 6.92 8.79 9.19
C VAL A 281 6.67 9.35 7.80
N SER A 282 5.44 9.76 7.53
CA SER A 282 5.09 10.44 6.28
C SER A 282 5.49 11.91 6.34
N PRO A 283 6.20 12.43 5.32
CA PRO A 283 6.54 13.85 5.28
C PRO A 283 5.29 14.71 5.08
N VAL A 284 5.35 15.96 5.52
CA VAL A 284 4.37 17.00 5.19
C VAL A 284 5.09 18.15 4.50
N LEU A 285 4.46 18.73 3.48
CA LEU A 285 4.96 19.85 2.73
C LEU A 285 4.17 21.12 3.08
N ASP A 286 4.88 22.22 3.37
CA ASP A 286 4.32 23.57 3.52
C ASP A 286 5.16 24.55 2.70
N GLY A 287 4.60 25.01 1.58
CA GLY A 287 5.34 25.73 0.53
C GLY A 287 6.50 24.89 0.00
N GLU A 288 7.73 25.39 0.18
CA GLU A 288 8.97 24.71 -0.21
C GLU A 288 9.68 24.01 0.96
N THR A 289 9.01 23.89 2.12
CA THR A 289 9.59 23.23 3.29
C THR A 289 8.96 21.86 3.50
N VAL A 290 9.79 20.82 3.54
CA VAL A 290 9.37 19.49 3.98
C VAL A 290 9.68 19.32 5.45
N TYR A 291 8.69 18.92 6.22
CA TYR A 291 8.85 18.50 7.61
C TYR A 291 8.70 16.98 7.71
N VAL A 292 9.65 16.34 8.36
CA VAL A 292 9.67 14.89 8.55
C VAL A 292 10.38 14.54 9.87
N ALA A 293 10.15 13.35 10.38
CA ALA A 293 10.74 12.89 11.63
C ALA A 293 11.12 11.40 11.58
N HIS A 294 11.83 10.93 12.60
CA HIS A 294 12.03 9.50 12.89
C HIS A 294 12.28 9.30 14.39
N SER A 295 12.23 8.04 14.85
CA SER A 295 12.63 7.64 16.21
C SER A 295 13.92 6.81 16.27
N GLU A 296 14.56 6.63 15.12
CA GLU A 296 15.75 5.82 14.94
C GLU A 296 17.05 6.59 15.30
N GLU A 297 18.20 5.92 15.25
CA GLU A 297 19.50 6.57 15.45
C GLU A 297 19.80 7.59 14.34
N ASN A 298 20.22 8.79 14.74
CA ASN A 298 20.66 9.84 13.83
C ASN A 298 21.93 9.43 13.07
N VAL A 299 22.10 9.94 11.85
CA VAL A 299 23.27 9.61 11.02
C VAL A 299 24.58 10.20 11.57
N ASP A 300 24.50 11.30 12.31
CA ASP A 300 25.62 12.13 12.74
C ASP A 300 25.79 12.24 14.26
N THR A 301 24.84 11.73 15.05
CA THR A 301 24.89 11.69 16.52
C THR A 301 24.39 10.34 17.02
N SER A 302 24.65 10.00 18.29
CA SER A 302 24.08 8.80 18.93
C SER A 302 22.70 9.05 19.56
N THR A 303 22.13 10.25 19.38
CA THR A 303 20.80 10.58 19.88
C THR A 303 19.75 9.84 19.06
N MET A 304 18.74 9.29 19.74
CA MET A 304 17.58 8.69 19.09
C MET A 304 16.57 9.77 18.76
N GLY A 305 16.03 9.68 17.55
CA GLY A 305 14.93 10.52 17.09
C GLY A 305 15.32 11.96 16.78
N ARG A 306 14.60 12.50 15.79
CA ARG A 306 14.78 13.85 15.27
C ARG A 306 13.53 14.27 14.50
N VAL A 307 13.18 15.55 14.62
CA VAL A 307 12.30 16.26 13.67
C VAL A 307 13.18 17.20 12.86
N VAL A 308 12.97 17.28 11.55
CA VAL A 308 13.77 18.12 10.64
C VAL A 308 12.85 18.92 9.73
N ALA A 309 13.29 20.13 9.39
CA ALA A 309 12.78 20.89 8.26
C ALA A 309 13.84 20.94 7.16
N ILE A 310 13.42 20.60 5.95
CA ILE A 310 14.28 20.49 4.77
C ILE A 310 13.75 21.43 3.70
N ASP A 311 14.66 22.15 3.05
CA ASP A 311 14.37 22.88 1.82
C ASP A 311 14.17 21.87 0.67
N ALA A 312 12.98 21.86 0.08
CA ALA A 312 12.62 20.89 -0.95
C ALA A 312 13.22 21.20 -2.34
N THR A 313 13.93 22.32 -2.48
CA THR A 313 14.56 22.75 -3.74
C THR A 313 15.86 21.96 -4.02
N GLY A 314 16.48 22.21 -5.17
CA GLY A 314 17.78 21.64 -5.52
C GLY A 314 17.75 20.26 -6.19
N THR A 315 18.93 19.67 -6.34
CA THR A 315 19.15 18.41 -7.09
C THR A 315 20.34 17.63 -6.52
N GLY A 316 20.29 16.30 -6.58
CA GLY A 316 21.36 15.42 -6.10
C GLY A 316 21.30 15.14 -4.60
N ASP A 317 22.43 14.81 -3.98
CA ASP A 317 22.52 14.67 -2.53
C ASP A 317 22.50 16.06 -1.87
N VAL A 318 21.40 16.35 -1.19
CA VAL A 318 21.14 17.63 -0.53
C VAL A 318 21.31 17.57 1.00
N THR A 319 21.77 16.42 1.53
CA THR A 319 21.88 16.15 2.97
C THR A 319 22.64 17.25 3.72
N ALA A 320 23.74 17.74 3.15
CA ALA A 320 24.59 18.74 3.81
C ALA A 320 24.19 20.20 3.56
N THR A 321 23.23 20.45 2.67
CA THR A 321 22.99 21.79 2.11
C THR A 321 21.57 22.31 2.29
N HIS A 322 20.59 21.42 2.46
CA HIS A 322 19.16 21.81 2.47
C HIS A 322 18.48 21.60 3.83
N GLU A 323 19.21 21.22 4.89
CA GLU A 323 18.67 21.27 6.25
C GLU A 323 18.43 22.72 6.66
N ARG A 324 17.17 23.08 6.98
CA ARG A 324 16.82 24.40 7.52
C ARG A 324 17.02 24.44 9.03
N TRP A 325 16.50 23.42 9.72
CA TRP A 325 16.69 23.21 11.15
C TRP A 325 16.41 21.74 11.51
N ARG A 326 16.84 21.36 12.72
CA ARG A 326 16.50 20.07 13.33
C ARG A 326 16.26 20.20 14.83
N ALA A 327 15.45 19.30 15.37
CA ALA A 327 15.19 19.11 16.79
C ALA A 327 15.50 17.65 17.18
N ASP A 328 16.65 17.43 17.80
CA ASP A 328 17.13 16.11 18.23
C ASP A 328 16.45 15.65 19.53
N GLY A 329 16.28 14.34 19.70
CA GLY A 329 15.73 13.74 20.92
C GLY A 329 14.21 13.58 20.92
N VAL A 330 13.53 14.08 19.89
CA VAL A 330 12.08 13.92 19.70
C VAL A 330 11.82 12.62 18.93
N SER A 331 11.40 11.58 19.63
CA SER A 331 11.34 10.20 19.12
C SER A 331 10.02 9.87 18.43
N VAL A 332 9.83 10.37 17.20
CA VAL A 332 8.59 10.21 16.42
C VAL A 332 8.76 9.08 15.41
N GLY A 333 8.21 7.91 15.72
CA GLY A 333 8.38 6.71 14.88
C GLY A 333 7.29 6.47 13.83
N PHE A 334 6.10 7.04 14.03
CA PHE A 334 4.91 6.72 13.22
C PHE A 334 4.05 7.94 12.89
N SER A 335 3.76 8.78 13.89
CA SER A 335 2.96 9.99 13.70
C SER A 335 3.61 10.91 12.68
N SER A 336 2.84 11.35 11.69
CA SER A 336 3.31 12.30 10.69
C SER A 336 3.12 13.74 11.16
N PRO A 337 4.06 14.65 10.84
CA PRO A 337 3.95 16.03 11.29
C PRO A 337 2.75 16.73 10.67
N LEU A 338 2.21 17.70 11.40
CA LEU A 338 1.11 18.57 10.98
C LEU A 338 1.59 20.02 11.10
N VAL A 339 1.51 20.78 10.02
CA VAL A 339 1.92 22.19 10.01
C VAL A 339 0.69 23.09 9.96
N HIS A 340 0.55 24.00 10.91
CA HIS A 340 -0.50 25.01 10.90
C HIS A 340 -0.10 26.23 11.74
N ASP A 341 -0.46 27.43 11.29
CA ASP A 341 -0.22 28.71 12.00
C ASP A 341 1.22 28.88 12.52
N GLY A 342 2.21 28.57 11.67
CA GLY A 342 3.63 28.71 12.00
C GLY A 342 4.15 27.69 13.02
N ARG A 343 3.44 26.58 13.22
CA ARG A 343 3.80 25.51 14.15
C ARG A 343 3.82 24.15 13.49
N VAL A 344 4.72 23.30 13.95
CA VAL A 344 4.78 21.89 13.60
C VAL A 344 4.33 21.08 14.81
N TYR A 345 3.26 20.33 14.66
CA TYR A 345 2.75 19.40 15.66
C TYR A 345 3.21 17.98 15.34
N VAL A 346 3.82 17.32 16.32
CA VAL A 346 4.23 15.91 16.22
C VAL A 346 3.87 15.17 17.50
N ILE A 347 3.59 13.88 17.39
CA ILE A 347 3.34 12.99 18.53
C ILE A 347 4.46 11.96 18.57
N ASP A 348 5.21 11.90 19.66
CA ASP A 348 6.26 10.90 19.83
C ASP A 348 5.72 9.50 20.13
N ASN A 349 6.60 8.50 20.19
CA ASN A 349 6.21 7.11 20.48
C ASN A 349 5.56 6.92 21.86
N SER A 350 5.71 7.88 22.78
CA SER A 350 5.14 7.88 24.13
C SER A 350 3.86 8.72 24.25
N ALA A 351 3.29 9.13 23.10
CA ALA A 351 2.10 9.98 23.03
C ALA A 351 2.26 11.33 23.74
N ASN A 352 3.44 11.93 23.63
CA ASN A 352 3.64 13.35 23.93
C ASN A 352 3.43 14.15 22.65
N LEU A 353 2.47 15.06 22.67
CA LEU A 353 2.24 16.06 21.63
C LEU A 353 3.21 17.22 21.84
N PHE A 354 4.08 17.43 20.86
CA PHE A 354 4.97 18.59 20.80
C PHE A 354 4.41 19.62 19.83
N ALA A 355 4.55 20.90 20.18
CA ALA A 355 4.45 22.00 19.23
C ALA A 355 5.80 22.68 19.07
N LEU A 356 6.34 22.64 17.86
CA LEU A 356 7.60 23.27 17.49
C LEU A 356 7.30 24.52 16.68
N ASP A 357 8.13 25.55 16.84
CA ASP A 357 8.13 26.70 15.94
C ASP A 357 8.56 26.26 14.53
N ALA A 358 7.73 26.52 13.51
CA ALA A 358 7.99 26.02 12.15
C ALA A 358 9.22 26.64 11.47
N SER A 359 9.67 27.80 11.94
CA SER A 359 10.83 28.51 11.38
C SER A 359 12.16 28.10 11.99
N SER A 360 12.15 27.63 13.24
CA SER A 360 13.37 27.37 14.02
C SER A 360 13.48 25.97 14.60
N GLY A 361 12.40 25.19 14.64
CA GLY A 361 12.36 23.88 15.29
C GLY A 361 12.36 23.94 16.83
N ALA A 362 12.29 25.14 17.42
CA ALA A 362 12.27 25.28 18.88
C ALA A 362 10.98 24.70 19.46
N VAL A 363 11.10 23.74 20.39
CA VAL A 363 9.95 23.21 21.13
C VAL A 363 9.34 24.33 21.96
N GLN A 364 8.12 24.74 21.62
CA GLN A 364 7.38 25.77 22.32
C GLN A 364 6.70 25.20 23.57
N TRP A 365 6.14 24.00 23.45
CA TRP A 365 5.52 23.26 24.55
C TRP A 365 5.38 21.77 24.20
N GLU A 366 5.13 20.98 25.24
CA GLU A 366 4.91 19.54 25.21
C GLU A 366 3.72 19.21 26.13
N GLN A 367 2.86 18.29 25.70
CA GLN A 367 1.71 17.84 26.49
C GLN A 367 1.46 16.34 26.23
N SER A 368 1.30 15.55 27.29
CA SER A 368 0.91 14.15 27.15
C SER A 368 -0.55 14.04 26.71
N VAL A 369 -0.81 13.15 25.75
CA VAL A 369 -2.13 12.82 25.21
C VAL A 369 -2.41 11.31 25.29
N GLY A 370 -1.63 10.59 26.11
CA GLY A 370 -1.76 9.14 26.31
C GLY A 370 -0.41 8.49 26.59
N THR A 371 -0.22 7.24 26.14
CA THR A 371 1.02 6.48 26.43
C THR A 371 1.71 5.86 25.22
N VAL A 372 1.03 5.69 24.09
CA VAL A 372 1.55 5.06 22.87
C VAL A 372 1.11 5.83 21.62
N GLY A 373 1.98 6.71 21.13
CA GLY A 373 1.70 7.58 19.99
C GLY A 373 1.98 6.91 18.65
N LYS A 374 0.94 6.77 17.82
CA LYS A 374 1.04 6.19 16.47
C LYS A 374 0.25 6.96 15.43
N ALA A 375 -0.99 7.32 15.76
CA ALA A 375 -1.81 8.15 14.90
C ALA A 375 -1.22 9.55 14.78
N SER A 376 -1.54 10.22 13.67
CA SER A 376 -1.12 11.60 13.42
C SER A 376 -2.18 12.58 13.90
N PRO A 377 -1.80 13.77 14.40
CA PRO A 377 -2.75 14.82 14.74
C PRO A 377 -3.44 15.36 13.49
N VAL A 378 -4.69 15.78 13.64
CA VAL A 378 -5.51 16.39 12.57
C VAL A 378 -5.98 17.76 13.02
N TRP A 379 -5.78 18.78 12.18
CA TRP A 379 -6.28 20.13 12.44
C TRP A 379 -7.60 20.38 11.71
N ALA A 380 -8.61 20.88 12.42
CA ALA A 380 -9.80 21.45 11.81
C ALA A 380 -10.51 22.38 12.79
N ASP A 381 -11.16 23.44 12.30
CA ASP A 381 -12.03 24.31 13.11
C ASP A 381 -11.35 24.85 14.40
N GLY A 382 -10.06 25.21 14.32
CA GLY A 382 -9.30 25.71 15.46
C GLY A 382 -8.97 24.66 16.54
N LYS A 383 -9.09 23.37 16.20
CA LYS A 383 -8.93 22.22 17.10
C LYS A 383 -7.96 21.20 16.53
N LEU A 384 -7.25 20.51 17.43
CA LEU A 384 -6.52 19.29 17.16
C LEU A 384 -7.38 18.10 17.58
N PHE A 385 -7.58 17.17 16.67
CA PHE A 385 -8.22 15.88 16.92
C PHE A 385 -7.14 14.81 16.96
N ILE A 386 -7.08 14.08 18.07
CA ILE A 386 -6.01 13.12 18.35
C ILE A 386 -6.62 11.80 18.80
N THR A 387 -6.05 10.72 18.28
CA THR A 387 -6.29 9.36 18.72
C THR A 387 -4.99 8.76 19.25
N GLU A 388 -5.09 7.89 20.23
CA GLU A 388 -3.95 7.19 20.81
C GLU A 388 -4.21 5.68 20.87
N THR A 389 -3.13 4.89 20.85
CA THR A 389 -3.22 3.44 20.61
C THR A 389 -4.07 2.72 21.65
N ASN A 390 -4.16 3.21 22.89
CA ASN A 390 -4.93 2.60 23.96
C ASN A 390 -6.29 3.27 24.13
N GLY A 391 -7.01 3.49 23.03
CA GLY A 391 -8.42 3.87 23.04
C GLY A 391 -8.71 5.34 23.30
N ASN A 392 -7.71 6.15 23.67
CA ASN A 392 -7.96 7.56 23.97
C ASN A 392 -8.26 8.36 22.70
N VAL A 393 -9.31 9.17 22.80
CA VAL A 393 -9.73 10.15 21.79
C VAL A 393 -9.78 11.50 22.47
N THR A 394 -8.96 12.45 22.02
CA THR A 394 -8.79 13.75 22.67
C THR A 394 -9.02 14.88 21.67
N ILE A 395 -9.79 15.88 22.07
CA ILE A 395 -10.00 17.13 21.33
C ILE A 395 -9.31 18.26 22.08
N LEU A 396 -8.37 18.92 21.41
CA LEU A 396 -7.58 20.01 22.01
C LEU A 396 -7.78 21.32 21.26
N ARG A 397 -7.75 22.43 21.98
CA ARG A 397 -7.54 23.77 21.41
C ARG A 397 -6.10 24.22 21.70
N PRO A 398 -5.19 24.29 20.72
CA PRO A 398 -3.84 24.75 20.99
C PRO A 398 -3.82 26.24 21.33
N GLY A 399 -2.91 26.60 22.22
CA GLY A 399 -2.63 27.97 22.64
C GLY A 399 -1.13 28.25 22.60
N ALA A 400 -0.73 29.46 22.99
CA ALA A 400 0.65 29.92 22.85
C ALA A 400 1.67 29.00 23.58
N THR A 401 1.34 28.53 24.77
CA THR A 401 2.26 27.83 25.69
C THR A 401 1.80 26.42 26.09
N GLY A 402 0.82 25.86 25.39
CA GLY A 402 0.20 24.55 25.67
C GLY A 402 -1.10 24.40 24.92
N ALA A 403 -1.83 23.30 25.11
CA ALA A 403 -3.18 23.14 24.58
C ALA A 403 -4.21 23.01 25.70
N THR A 404 -5.42 23.52 25.46
CA THR A 404 -6.57 23.31 26.35
C THR A 404 -7.30 22.06 25.89
N GLU A 405 -7.43 21.08 26.78
CA GLU A 405 -8.30 19.93 26.55
C GLU A 405 -9.76 20.40 26.55
N LEU A 406 -10.45 20.14 25.44
CA LEU A 406 -11.88 20.42 25.31
C LEU A 406 -12.69 19.20 25.70
N ASP A 407 -12.17 18.02 25.37
CA ASP A 407 -12.84 16.74 25.56
C ASP A 407 -11.85 15.57 25.51
N HIS A 408 -12.20 14.48 26.21
CA HIS A 408 -11.45 13.23 26.26
C HIS A 408 -12.40 12.06 26.52
N ASP A 409 -12.46 11.14 25.56
CA ASP A 409 -13.15 9.85 25.68
C ASP A 409 -12.19 8.67 25.54
N GLU A 410 -12.63 7.51 26.03
CA GLU A 410 -11.94 6.23 25.86
C GLU A 410 -12.86 5.25 25.11
N LEU A 411 -12.36 4.70 23.99
CA LEU A 411 -13.00 3.60 23.28
C LEU A 411 -12.57 2.26 23.87
N MET A 412 -13.55 1.42 24.18
CA MET A 412 -13.34 0.13 24.85
C MET A 412 -13.79 -1.03 23.97
N VAL A 413 -13.15 -2.20 24.12
CA VAL A 413 -13.68 -3.50 23.68
C VAL A 413 -14.49 -4.09 24.84
N PRO A 414 -15.84 -4.00 24.82
CA PRO A 414 -16.63 -4.28 26.02
C PRO A 414 -16.53 -5.73 26.48
N GLU A 415 -16.45 -6.68 25.55
CA GLU A 415 -16.37 -8.12 25.84
C GLU A 415 -15.07 -8.51 26.57
N GLU A 416 -13.99 -7.75 26.35
CA GLU A 416 -12.67 -8.00 26.92
C GLU A 416 -12.33 -7.05 28.09
N ASN A 417 -13.17 -6.03 28.33
CA ASN A 417 -12.96 -4.99 29.34
C ASN A 417 -11.54 -4.38 29.27
N ARG A 418 -11.13 -3.97 28.07
CA ARG A 418 -9.86 -3.30 27.78
C ARG A 418 -10.07 -2.17 26.77
N ALA A 419 -9.11 -1.25 26.70
CA ALA A 419 -9.08 -0.25 25.65
C ALA A 419 -9.08 -0.88 24.26
N ALA A 420 -9.86 -0.30 23.35
CA ALA A 420 -9.85 -0.63 21.94
C ALA A 420 -8.62 -0.03 21.29
N GLU A 421 -7.92 -0.81 20.46
CA GLU A 421 -6.77 -0.23 19.78
C GLU A 421 -7.18 0.79 18.70
N ILE A 422 -6.46 1.92 18.62
CA ILE A 422 -6.65 2.94 17.57
C ILE A 422 -5.31 3.31 16.94
N TYR A 423 -5.11 3.04 15.65
CA TYR A 423 -3.87 3.40 14.94
C TYR A 423 -4.08 4.50 13.90
N GLY A 424 -5.28 4.60 13.34
CA GLY A 424 -5.67 5.62 12.39
C GLY A 424 -5.90 6.98 13.03
N SER A 425 -5.73 8.01 12.21
CA SER A 425 -6.12 9.40 12.51
C SER A 425 -7.61 9.61 12.23
N PHE A 426 -8.13 10.78 12.62
CA PHE A 426 -9.44 11.24 12.15
C PHE A 426 -9.44 11.53 10.65
N ALA A 427 -10.56 11.24 10.00
CA ALA A 427 -10.90 11.77 8.69
C ALA A 427 -11.98 12.84 8.84
N VAL A 428 -11.79 14.01 8.23
CA VAL A 428 -12.70 15.16 8.35
C VAL A 428 -13.45 15.36 7.04
N GLY A 429 -14.76 15.16 7.05
CA GLY A 429 -15.56 15.32 5.84
C GLY A 429 -17.03 15.61 6.11
N TYR A 430 -17.67 16.35 5.23
CA TYR A 430 -19.11 16.65 5.26
C TYR A 430 -19.58 17.29 6.58
N GLY A 431 -18.74 18.12 7.22
CA GLY A 431 -19.04 18.73 8.53
C GLY A 431 -18.97 17.75 9.70
N ARG A 432 -18.33 16.59 9.51
CA ARG A 432 -18.27 15.48 10.47
C ARG A 432 -16.85 14.93 10.56
N LEU A 433 -16.62 14.15 11.62
CA LEU A 433 -15.39 13.43 11.90
C LEU A 433 -15.68 11.93 11.78
N TYR A 434 -14.76 11.19 11.19
CA TYR A 434 -14.84 9.74 11.06
C TYR A 434 -13.56 9.11 11.60
N VAL A 435 -13.71 8.03 12.36
CA VAL A 435 -12.59 7.32 12.96
C VAL A 435 -12.91 5.83 13.04
N THR A 436 -11.89 5.00 12.87
CA THR A 436 -12.01 3.55 13.10
C THR A 436 -11.19 3.16 14.32
N SER A 437 -11.63 2.12 15.02
CA SER A 437 -10.92 1.46 16.10
C SER A 437 -11.17 -0.04 16.02
N GLU A 438 -10.53 -0.78 16.92
CA GLU A 438 -10.84 -2.19 17.10
C GLU A 438 -12.31 -2.44 17.53
N ALA A 439 -12.96 -1.46 18.16
CA ALA A 439 -14.34 -1.57 18.65
C ALA A 439 -15.40 -1.15 17.62
N GLY A 440 -15.04 -0.35 16.61
CA GLY A 440 -16.03 0.14 15.65
C GLY A 440 -15.51 1.18 14.67
N ILE A 441 -16.39 1.57 13.76
CA ILE A 441 -16.28 2.80 12.98
C ILE A 441 -17.33 3.80 13.47
N TYR A 442 -16.94 5.06 13.62
CA TYR A 442 -17.75 6.10 14.25
C TYR A 442 -17.86 7.31 13.34
N CYS A 443 -19.05 7.92 13.32
CA CYS A 443 -19.29 9.22 12.71
C CYS A 443 -19.76 10.21 13.78
N ILE A 444 -18.96 11.26 13.97
CA ILE A 444 -19.11 12.24 15.02
C ILE A 444 -19.42 13.60 14.38
N GLY A 445 -20.42 14.30 14.89
CA GLY A 445 -20.84 15.59 14.35
C GLY A 445 -22.03 16.16 15.12
N ASN A 446 -22.40 17.40 14.80
CA ASN A 446 -23.56 18.04 15.40
C ASN A 446 -24.84 17.45 14.77
N PRO A 447 -25.72 16.75 15.53
CA PRO A 447 -26.92 16.14 14.97
C PRO A 447 -27.96 17.14 14.44
N SER A 448 -27.82 18.42 14.81
CA SER A 448 -28.69 19.50 14.30
C SER A 448 -28.23 20.07 12.96
N GLU A 449 -26.99 19.77 12.53
CA GLU A 449 -26.47 20.20 11.24
C GLU A 449 -26.90 19.23 10.14
N SER A 450 -27.30 19.78 8.99
CA SER A 450 -27.70 18.98 7.83
C SER A 450 -26.48 18.36 7.15
N PHE A 451 -26.60 17.09 6.75
CA PHE A 451 -25.56 16.44 5.95
C PHE A 451 -25.58 17.00 4.53
N VAL A 452 -24.40 17.34 4.02
CA VAL A 452 -24.20 17.76 2.64
C VAL A 452 -22.94 17.11 2.12
N ALA A 453 -23.07 16.27 1.09
CA ALA A 453 -21.92 15.70 0.40
C ALA A 453 -21.50 16.59 -0.78
N ARG A 454 -20.43 17.36 -0.61
CA ARG A 454 -19.79 18.12 -1.70
C ARG A 454 -18.33 17.75 -1.83
N ALA A 455 -17.90 17.50 -3.06
CA ALA A 455 -16.49 17.30 -3.33
C ALA A 455 -15.70 18.57 -2.99
N GLY A 456 -14.51 18.38 -2.42
CA GLY A 456 -13.57 19.46 -2.22
C GLY A 456 -12.96 19.98 -3.51
N THR A 457 -12.40 21.18 -3.48
CA THR A 457 -11.53 21.67 -4.56
C THR A 457 -10.19 20.95 -4.50
N ALA A 458 -9.61 20.66 -5.66
CA ALA A 458 -8.23 20.16 -5.74
C ALA A 458 -7.28 21.05 -4.91
N PRO A 459 -6.31 20.46 -4.18
CA PRO A 459 -5.39 21.24 -3.38
C PRO A 459 -4.52 22.10 -4.29
N ASP A 460 -4.14 23.29 -3.83
CA ASP A 460 -3.10 24.06 -4.51
C ASP A 460 -1.76 23.40 -4.20
N LEU A 461 -1.16 22.81 -5.23
CA LEU A 461 0.14 22.15 -5.14
C LEU A 461 1.28 23.11 -5.53
N GLY A 462 0.98 24.33 -5.95
CA GLY A 462 1.90 25.25 -6.61
C GLY A 462 1.76 25.25 -8.13
N SER A 463 2.57 26.08 -8.80
CA SER A 463 2.49 26.31 -10.25
C SER A 463 3.64 25.67 -11.00
N GLU A 464 3.34 24.80 -11.97
CA GLU A 464 4.38 24.15 -12.79
C GLU A 464 4.91 25.10 -13.87
N LEU A 465 6.20 24.96 -14.20
CA LEU A 465 6.78 25.62 -15.37
C LEU A 465 6.14 25.08 -16.64
N ALA A 466 6.10 25.93 -17.67
CA ALA A 466 5.65 25.52 -18.99
C ALA A 466 6.54 24.38 -19.52
N ALA A 467 5.91 23.40 -20.16
CA ALA A 467 6.64 22.29 -20.76
C ALA A 467 7.60 22.81 -21.84
N THR A 468 8.81 22.26 -21.87
CA THR A 468 9.74 22.47 -22.97
C THR A 468 9.38 21.54 -24.13
N SER A 469 9.86 21.81 -25.35
CA SER A 469 9.52 20.98 -26.52
C SER A 469 10.41 19.74 -26.70
N ALA A 470 11.46 19.58 -25.89
CA ALA A 470 12.47 18.55 -26.09
C ALA A 470 12.25 17.38 -25.11
N PRO A 471 11.97 16.16 -25.61
CA PRO A 471 11.95 14.97 -24.77
C PRO A 471 13.32 14.73 -24.13
N SER A 472 13.34 14.40 -22.84
CA SER A 472 14.51 13.89 -22.12
C SER A 472 14.29 12.48 -21.58
N VAL A 473 13.04 12.07 -21.41
CA VAL A 473 12.63 10.78 -20.85
C VAL A 473 11.52 10.22 -21.70
N LEU A 474 11.59 8.92 -21.96
CA LEU A 474 10.52 8.15 -22.58
C LEU A 474 9.98 7.14 -21.56
N GLN A 475 8.70 6.81 -21.68
CA GLN A 475 8.09 5.66 -21.05
C GLN A 475 7.43 4.82 -22.14
N VAL A 476 7.59 3.50 -22.07
CA VAL A 476 6.74 2.55 -22.80
C VAL A 476 5.66 2.11 -21.85
N VAL A 477 4.39 2.27 -22.24
CA VAL A 477 3.23 1.89 -21.44
C VAL A 477 2.41 0.87 -22.22
N PRO A 478 1.99 -0.26 -21.61
CA PRO A 478 2.34 -0.72 -20.25
C PRO A 478 3.84 -1.09 -20.11
N ALA A 479 4.41 -0.85 -18.93
CA ALA A 479 5.83 -1.07 -18.63
C ALA A 479 6.13 -2.49 -18.09
N ASP A 480 5.12 -3.16 -17.52
CA ASP A 480 5.18 -4.55 -17.07
C ASP A 480 3.92 -5.27 -17.57
N VAL A 481 4.11 -6.37 -18.31
CA VAL A 481 3.05 -7.09 -19.00
C VAL A 481 3.10 -8.57 -18.67
N ILE A 482 1.93 -9.13 -18.35
CA ILE A 482 1.66 -10.56 -18.30
C ILE A 482 0.71 -10.86 -19.45
N ALA A 483 1.11 -11.76 -20.36
CA ALA A 483 0.34 -12.12 -21.54
C ALA A 483 0.30 -13.65 -21.73
N ALA A 484 -0.71 -14.13 -22.46
CA ALA A 484 -0.77 -15.50 -22.96
C ALA A 484 -0.07 -15.63 -24.33
N ALA A 485 0.32 -16.86 -24.67
CA ALA A 485 0.81 -17.19 -26.00
C ALA A 485 -0.29 -16.94 -27.06
N GLY A 486 0.03 -16.13 -28.08
CA GLY A 486 -0.90 -15.71 -29.14
C GLY A 486 -1.58 -14.37 -28.90
N ASP A 487 -1.38 -13.75 -27.73
CA ASP A 487 -1.93 -12.43 -27.41
C ASP A 487 -1.34 -11.32 -28.28
N THR A 488 -2.11 -10.24 -28.37
CA THR A 488 -1.71 -8.97 -28.97
C THR A 488 -1.75 -7.88 -27.90
N ILE A 489 -0.65 -7.14 -27.76
CA ILE A 489 -0.47 -6.10 -26.76
C ILE A 489 -0.12 -4.80 -27.46
N GLU A 490 -0.87 -3.73 -27.17
CA GLU A 490 -0.61 -2.40 -27.70
C GLU A 490 0.27 -1.62 -26.73
N PHE A 491 1.37 -1.06 -27.23
CA PHE A 491 2.25 -0.19 -26.46
C PHE A 491 2.22 1.23 -27.01
N GLU A 492 2.22 2.20 -26.10
CA GLU A 492 2.42 3.61 -26.43
C GLU A 492 3.74 4.14 -25.87
N VAL A 493 4.30 5.17 -26.51
CA VAL A 493 5.47 5.88 -26.02
C VAL A 493 5.06 7.24 -25.51
N ARG A 494 5.16 7.44 -24.20
CA ARG A 494 4.91 8.73 -23.56
C ARG A 494 6.23 9.47 -23.42
N ALA A 495 6.31 10.70 -23.92
CA ALA A 495 7.50 11.53 -23.79
C ALA A 495 7.35 12.57 -22.69
N TYR A 496 8.43 12.82 -21.97
CA TYR A 496 8.51 13.84 -20.93
C TYR A 496 9.76 14.69 -21.10
N ASP A 497 9.66 15.96 -20.73
CA ASP A 497 10.83 16.84 -20.67
C ASP A 497 11.66 16.66 -19.39
N THR A 498 12.72 17.45 -19.26
CA THR A 498 13.65 17.38 -18.12
C THR A 498 12.95 17.65 -16.78
N GLY A 499 11.88 18.43 -16.75
CA GLY A 499 11.06 18.69 -15.57
C GLY A 499 9.98 17.62 -15.33
N GLY A 500 9.91 16.58 -16.14
CA GLY A 500 8.86 15.56 -16.04
C GLY A 500 7.49 16.04 -16.54
N ARG A 501 7.45 17.07 -17.40
CA ARG A 501 6.20 17.52 -18.05
C ARG A 501 5.87 16.61 -19.22
N PHE A 502 4.61 16.18 -19.31
CA PHE A 502 4.16 15.32 -20.39
C PHE A 502 4.11 16.08 -21.73
N LEU A 503 4.77 15.53 -22.74
CA LEU A 503 4.88 16.10 -24.09
C LEU A 503 3.95 15.41 -25.11
N GLY A 504 3.10 14.50 -24.64
CA GLY A 504 2.23 13.68 -25.48
C GLY A 504 2.81 12.33 -25.85
N VAL A 505 1.97 11.53 -26.51
CA VAL A 505 2.35 10.25 -27.10
C VAL A 505 3.16 10.50 -28.36
N GLN A 506 4.26 9.75 -28.53
CA GLN A 506 5.19 9.90 -29.64
C GLN A 506 5.26 8.62 -30.47
N GLN A 507 5.60 8.78 -31.75
CA GLN A 507 6.00 7.66 -32.60
C GLN A 507 7.47 7.33 -32.34
N ALA A 508 7.79 6.04 -32.27
CA ALA A 508 9.13 5.55 -31.99
C ALA A 508 9.50 4.39 -32.91
N THR A 509 10.80 4.06 -32.93
CA THR A 509 11.26 2.80 -33.50
C THR A 509 11.14 1.71 -32.45
N TRP A 510 10.53 0.59 -32.80
CA TRP A 510 10.29 -0.51 -31.88
C TRP A 510 11.27 -1.66 -32.09
N GLY A 511 11.64 -2.31 -30.99
CA GLY A 511 12.42 -3.53 -30.96
C GLY A 511 11.84 -4.50 -29.95
N VAL A 512 12.07 -5.79 -30.19
CA VAL A 512 11.73 -6.87 -29.27
C VAL A 512 12.99 -7.67 -29.02
N ASP A 513 13.24 -8.02 -27.76
CA ASP A 513 14.37 -8.85 -27.36
C ASP A 513 13.91 -9.96 -26.42
N SER A 514 14.55 -11.14 -26.55
CA SER A 514 14.30 -12.30 -25.70
C SER A 514 12.84 -12.80 -25.66
N LEU A 515 12.03 -12.48 -26.67
CA LEU A 515 10.70 -13.07 -26.91
C LEU A 515 10.72 -13.84 -28.24
N ALA A 516 11.02 -15.15 -28.16
CA ALA A 516 11.08 -16.02 -29.31
C ALA A 516 9.73 -16.05 -30.06
N GLY A 517 9.78 -15.82 -31.38
CA GLY A 517 8.60 -15.78 -32.26
C GLY A 517 7.73 -14.53 -32.12
N GLY A 518 8.02 -13.64 -31.17
CA GLY A 518 7.32 -12.37 -31.02
C GLY A 518 7.74 -11.34 -32.07
N ASN A 519 6.79 -10.51 -32.51
CA ASN A 519 7.07 -9.38 -33.39
C ASN A 519 6.32 -8.13 -32.92
N VAL A 520 7.01 -6.99 -32.91
CA VAL A 520 6.39 -5.69 -32.65
C VAL A 520 6.27 -4.91 -33.96
N SER A 521 5.06 -4.44 -34.26
CA SER A 521 4.78 -3.65 -35.45
C SER A 521 5.33 -2.22 -35.33
N ALA A 522 5.34 -1.48 -36.45
CA ALA A 522 5.70 -0.07 -36.45
C ALA A 522 4.74 0.79 -35.59
N GLN A 523 3.54 0.29 -35.30
CA GLN A 523 2.54 0.95 -34.46
C GLN A 523 2.70 0.63 -32.97
N GLY A 524 3.73 -0.15 -32.57
CA GLY A 524 3.91 -0.54 -31.17
C GLY A 524 3.03 -1.70 -30.73
N VAL A 525 2.51 -2.48 -31.69
CA VAL A 525 1.68 -3.65 -31.37
C VAL A 525 2.53 -4.90 -31.37
N LEU A 526 2.72 -5.53 -30.20
CA LEU A 526 3.38 -6.83 -30.05
C LEU A 526 2.37 -7.94 -30.29
N THR A 527 2.70 -8.89 -31.17
CA THR A 527 2.01 -10.18 -31.28
C THR A 527 2.93 -11.28 -30.76
N THR A 528 2.49 -12.04 -29.76
CA THR A 528 3.25 -13.18 -29.22
C THR A 528 3.01 -14.42 -30.09
N ASP A 529 3.98 -15.34 -30.19
CA ASP A 529 3.79 -16.59 -30.96
C ASP A 529 2.73 -17.44 -30.25
N PRO A 530 1.66 -17.89 -30.93
CA PRO A 530 0.68 -18.82 -30.36
C PRO A 530 1.28 -20.16 -29.88
N ARG A 531 2.50 -20.48 -30.31
CA ARG A 531 3.27 -21.66 -29.90
C ARG A 531 4.43 -21.32 -28.97
N ALA A 532 4.48 -20.09 -28.45
CA ALA A 532 5.46 -19.69 -27.45
C ALA A 532 5.40 -20.64 -26.25
N THR A 533 6.56 -21.08 -25.78
CA THR A 533 6.71 -21.61 -24.43
C THR A 533 6.74 -20.45 -23.43
N ASN A 534 6.66 -20.76 -22.13
CA ASN A 534 6.83 -19.75 -21.09
C ASN A 534 8.16 -19.01 -21.30
N GLN A 535 8.10 -17.69 -21.37
CA GLN A 535 9.26 -16.85 -21.65
C GLN A 535 9.11 -15.46 -21.06
N ALA A 536 10.23 -14.76 -20.93
CA ALA A 536 10.27 -13.36 -20.55
C ALA A 536 11.27 -12.62 -21.43
N GLY A 537 10.91 -11.40 -21.81
CA GLY A 537 11.75 -10.54 -22.64
C GLY A 537 11.31 -9.09 -22.53
N THR A 538 11.67 -8.29 -23.52
CA THR A 538 11.42 -6.84 -23.49
C THR A 538 10.94 -6.30 -24.82
N VAL A 539 10.15 -5.23 -24.74
CA VAL A 539 9.80 -4.36 -25.86
C VAL A 539 10.49 -3.02 -25.62
N THR A 540 11.30 -2.58 -26.58
CA THR A 540 12.06 -1.34 -26.50
C THR A 540 11.54 -0.34 -27.52
N ALA A 541 11.31 0.90 -27.09
CA ALA A 541 11.07 2.04 -27.97
C ALA A 541 12.29 2.94 -28.01
N ALA A 542 12.62 3.48 -29.19
CA ALA A 542 13.70 4.43 -29.39
C ALA A 542 13.22 5.67 -30.18
N LEU A 543 13.55 6.87 -29.66
CA LEU A 543 13.25 8.15 -30.30
C LEU A 543 14.35 9.16 -29.95
N GLY A 544 14.97 9.79 -30.96
CA GLY A 544 15.90 10.91 -30.74
C GLY A 544 17.13 10.58 -29.88
N GLY A 545 17.56 9.32 -29.83
CA GLY A 545 18.67 8.84 -28.99
C GLY A 545 18.25 8.43 -27.57
N LEU A 546 16.99 8.64 -27.19
CA LEU A 546 16.40 8.11 -25.97
C LEU A 546 15.84 6.71 -26.20
N THR A 547 15.83 5.90 -25.15
CA THR A 547 15.19 4.59 -25.14
C THR A 547 14.31 4.41 -23.92
N ALA A 548 13.25 3.64 -24.07
CA ALA A 548 12.43 3.15 -22.97
C ALA A 548 12.08 1.68 -23.20
N VAL A 549 11.87 0.94 -22.11
CA VAL A 549 11.76 -0.51 -22.13
C VAL A 549 10.56 -0.92 -21.29
N ALA A 550 9.71 -1.77 -21.87
CA ALA A 550 8.71 -2.55 -21.16
C ALA A 550 9.20 -4.00 -21.00
N GLN A 551 8.89 -4.63 -19.88
CA GLN A 551 9.16 -6.04 -19.64
C GLN A 551 7.89 -6.85 -19.90
N VAL A 552 8.04 -8.01 -20.53
CA VAL A 552 6.90 -8.86 -20.93
C VAL A 552 7.17 -10.30 -20.49
N ARG A 553 6.20 -10.90 -19.80
CA ARG A 553 6.11 -12.34 -19.56
C ARG A 553 5.01 -12.92 -20.43
N VAL A 554 5.32 -14.01 -21.11
CA VAL A 554 4.38 -14.75 -21.95
C VAL A 554 4.24 -16.16 -21.39
N PHE A 555 3.01 -16.58 -21.12
CA PHE A 555 2.69 -17.90 -20.59
C PHE A 555 1.94 -18.75 -21.62
N ALA A 556 2.42 -19.97 -21.82
CA ALA A 556 1.76 -20.97 -22.66
C ALA A 556 0.57 -21.58 -21.89
N PRO A 557 -0.42 -22.18 -22.57
CA PRO A 557 -1.34 -23.10 -21.91
C PRO A 557 -0.59 -24.24 -21.22
N LEU A 558 -1.22 -24.84 -20.20
CA LEU A 558 -0.70 -26.06 -19.57
C LEU A 558 -0.67 -27.22 -20.59
N PRO A 559 0.28 -28.17 -20.47
CA PRO A 559 1.20 -28.40 -19.35
C PRO A 559 2.54 -27.67 -19.45
N TRP A 560 3.14 -27.39 -18.29
CA TRP A 560 4.48 -26.83 -18.16
C TRP A 560 5.45 -27.82 -17.52
N SER A 561 6.72 -27.77 -17.92
CA SER A 561 7.80 -28.55 -17.32
C SER A 561 9.10 -27.74 -17.28
N GLU A 562 9.86 -27.86 -16.19
CA GLU A 562 11.17 -27.24 -16.01
C GLU A 562 12.14 -28.20 -15.29
N ASN A 563 13.32 -28.39 -15.87
CA ASN A 563 14.39 -29.27 -15.36
C ASN A 563 15.73 -28.54 -15.16
N PHE A 564 15.73 -27.21 -15.30
CA PHE A 564 16.84 -26.29 -15.06
C PHE A 564 18.08 -26.47 -15.94
N GLU A 565 18.06 -27.37 -16.93
CA GLU A 565 19.16 -27.57 -17.89
C GLU A 565 19.43 -26.32 -18.74
N SER A 566 18.43 -25.45 -18.93
CA SER A 566 18.58 -24.16 -19.60
C SER A 566 18.86 -22.99 -18.63
N GLY A 567 19.12 -23.28 -17.37
CA GLY A 567 19.31 -22.29 -16.32
C GLY A 567 18.01 -21.86 -15.64
N ARG A 568 18.09 -20.80 -14.82
CA ARG A 568 16.94 -20.27 -14.08
C ARG A 568 15.94 -19.64 -15.07
N PRO A 569 14.64 -19.98 -15.00
CA PRO A 569 13.63 -19.33 -15.82
C PRO A 569 13.56 -17.82 -15.57
N PRO A 570 13.59 -16.98 -16.62
CA PRO A 570 13.66 -15.51 -16.47
C PRO A 570 12.34 -14.88 -15.98
N PHE A 571 11.22 -15.60 -16.09
CA PHE A 571 9.88 -15.16 -15.69
C PHE A 571 9.54 -15.51 -14.23
N TRP A 572 10.40 -16.23 -13.50
CA TRP A 572 10.14 -16.63 -12.12
C TRP A 572 10.36 -15.50 -11.12
N ILE A 573 9.38 -15.32 -10.24
CA ILE A 573 9.35 -14.25 -9.25
C ILE A 573 9.81 -14.78 -7.89
N GLY A 574 10.71 -14.05 -7.24
CA GLY A 574 11.14 -14.34 -5.88
C GLY A 574 12.54 -14.95 -5.75
N GLY A 575 12.98 -15.00 -4.49
CA GLY A 575 14.30 -15.44 -4.02
C GLY A 575 15.52 -14.86 -4.75
N GLY A 576 16.13 -13.84 -4.12
CA GLY A 576 17.33 -13.16 -4.59
C GLY A 576 18.58 -14.07 -4.68
N GLY A 577 19.78 -13.50 -4.56
CA GLY A 577 21.05 -14.17 -4.90
C GLY A 577 21.42 -15.46 -4.14
N SER A 578 20.59 -15.96 -3.22
CA SER A 578 20.71 -17.31 -2.67
C SER A 578 20.20 -18.41 -3.61
N LEU A 579 19.44 -18.05 -4.65
CA LEU A 579 18.91 -18.98 -5.66
C LEU A 579 19.87 -19.07 -6.85
N ALA A 580 20.23 -20.28 -7.23
CA ALA A 580 21.06 -20.54 -8.41
C ALA A 580 20.75 -21.91 -8.99
N VAL A 581 20.97 -22.06 -10.29
CA VAL A 581 21.11 -23.39 -10.90
C VAL A 581 22.56 -23.85 -10.69
N GLU A 582 22.75 -25.08 -10.23
CA GLU A 582 24.07 -25.69 -10.06
C GLU A 582 24.08 -27.16 -10.49
N ASP A 583 25.27 -27.66 -10.82
CA ASP A 583 25.48 -29.07 -11.11
C ASP A 583 25.44 -29.89 -9.80
N LEU A 584 24.55 -30.87 -9.74
CA LEU A 584 24.50 -31.87 -8.68
C LEU A 584 24.43 -33.26 -9.34
N ASP A 585 25.52 -34.02 -9.18
CA ASP A 585 25.69 -35.36 -9.75
C ASP A 585 25.46 -35.42 -11.28
N GLY A 586 25.86 -34.37 -12.00
CA GLY A 586 25.76 -34.28 -13.46
C GLY A 586 24.41 -33.80 -14.00
N ASN A 587 23.48 -33.35 -13.14
CA ASN A 587 22.23 -32.71 -13.53
C ASN A 587 22.22 -31.26 -13.07
N GLN A 588 21.63 -30.37 -13.86
CA GLN A 588 21.38 -28.99 -13.42
C GLN A 588 20.17 -28.97 -12.50
N VAL A 589 20.35 -28.51 -11.26
CA VAL A 589 19.28 -28.44 -10.26
C VAL A 589 19.15 -27.03 -9.70
N PHE A 590 17.93 -26.66 -9.32
CA PHE A 590 17.69 -25.35 -8.73
C PHE A 590 17.93 -25.37 -7.22
N ARG A 591 19.06 -24.82 -6.80
CA ARG A 591 19.43 -24.71 -5.40
C ARG A 591 18.87 -23.43 -4.79
N LYS A 592 18.22 -23.58 -3.64
CA LYS A 592 18.10 -22.52 -2.64
C LYS A 592 19.13 -22.67 -1.53
N GLY A 593 20.01 -21.68 -1.42
CA GLY A 593 21.01 -21.60 -0.36
C GLY A 593 20.49 -21.18 1.01
N ALA A 594 21.39 -21.33 2.00
CA ALA A 594 21.23 -20.76 3.33
C ALA A 594 20.96 -19.26 3.27
N SER A 595 19.91 -18.81 3.96
CA SER A 595 19.62 -17.37 4.05
C SER A 595 20.65 -16.64 4.90
N ARG A 596 21.13 -15.48 4.41
CA ARG A 596 22.11 -14.62 5.11
C ARG A 596 21.48 -13.66 6.11
N THR A 597 20.17 -13.37 5.99
CA THR A 597 19.51 -12.23 6.68
C THR A 597 18.40 -12.64 7.65
N GLY A 598 18.44 -13.86 8.21
CA GLY A 598 17.42 -14.33 9.18
C GLY A 598 16.04 -14.61 8.58
N ILE A 599 15.81 -14.27 7.31
CA ILE A 599 14.60 -14.57 6.55
C ILE A 599 14.82 -15.90 5.83
N HIS A 600 14.52 -17.01 6.50
CA HIS A 600 14.83 -18.34 5.96
C HIS A 600 13.79 -18.85 4.96
N ARG A 601 12.55 -18.35 5.01
CA ARG A 601 11.42 -18.74 4.13
C ARG A 601 11.38 -17.88 2.86
N HIS A 602 11.32 -18.52 1.70
CA HIS A 602 11.13 -17.86 0.41
C HIS A 602 10.08 -18.60 -0.41
N ALA A 603 9.09 -17.86 -0.91
CA ALA A 603 8.19 -18.29 -1.97
C ALA A 603 8.76 -17.86 -3.33
N ILE A 604 8.63 -18.73 -4.32
CA ILE A 604 8.98 -18.46 -5.71
C ILE A 604 7.77 -18.81 -6.57
N TYR A 605 7.29 -17.87 -7.35
CA TYR A 605 6.11 -18.00 -8.20
C TYR A 605 6.51 -18.16 -9.66
N MET A 606 5.76 -19.00 -10.37
CA MET A 606 6.15 -19.51 -11.68
C MET A 606 5.20 -19.11 -12.80
N GLY A 607 4.02 -18.56 -12.46
CA GLY A 607 2.97 -18.19 -13.40
C GLY A 607 2.12 -16.99 -12.96
N PRO A 608 1.08 -16.65 -13.72
CA PRO A 608 0.08 -15.65 -13.36
C PRO A 608 -0.68 -16.00 -12.07
N ALA A 609 -1.21 -14.99 -11.38
CA ALA A 609 -1.88 -15.16 -10.08
C ALA A 609 -3.38 -15.46 -10.18
N ASP A 610 -3.94 -15.38 -11.39
CA ASP A 610 -5.33 -15.73 -11.72
C ASP A 610 -5.51 -17.22 -12.10
N MET A 611 -4.40 -17.98 -12.16
CA MET A 611 -4.44 -19.42 -12.43
C MET A 611 -5.28 -20.18 -11.41
N SER A 612 -5.99 -21.21 -11.88
CA SER A 612 -6.78 -22.13 -11.06
C SER A 612 -6.90 -23.50 -11.74
N GLY A 613 -7.40 -24.51 -11.04
CA GLY A 613 -7.70 -25.81 -11.64
C GLY A 613 -6.48 -26.57 -12.13
N TYR A 614 -5.34 -26.45 -11.45
CA TYR A 614 -4.08 -27.09 -11.82
C TYR A 614 -3.46 -27.87 -10.67
N THR A 615 -2.60 -28.81 -11.02
CA THR A 615 -1.76 -29.61 -10.12
C THR A 615 -0.29 -29.25 -10.36
N VAL A 616 0.45 -29.00 -9.29
CA VAL A 616 1.89 -28.75 -9.33
C VAL A 616 2.64 -29.94 -8.73
N GLN A 617 3.76 -30.32 -9.36
CA GLN A 617 4.65 -31.39 -8.92
C GLN A 617 6.11 -30.91 -9.01
N VAL A 618 6.95 -31.39 -8.10
CA VAL A 618 8.39 -31.10 -8.09
C VAL A 618 9.18 -32.23 -7.42
N ASP A 619 10.38 -32.49 -7.89
CA ASP A 619 11.37 -33.28 -7.17
C ASP A 619 12.14 -32.38 -6.21
N VAL A 620 12.25 -32.80 -4.95
CA VAL A 620 12.92 -32.05 -3.89
C VAL A 620 14.02 -32.89 -3.26
N LEU A 621 15.13 -32.22 -2.92
CA LEU A 621 16.16 -32.78 -2.06
C LEU A 621 16.49 -31.76 -0.99
N SER A 622 16.38 -32.17 0.26
CA SER A 622 16.76 -31.36 1.41
C SER A 622 17.92 -32.00 2.15
N THR A 623 18.92 -31.19 2.46
CA THR A 623 20.16 -31.62 3.10
C THR A 623 20.07 -31.63 4.62
N GLN A 624 21.08 -32.21 5.30
CA GLN A 624 21.24 -32.09 6.74
C GLN A 624 22.62 -31.57 7.13
N GLN A 625 22.67 -30.64 8.08
CA GLN A 625 23.91 -30.21 8.73
C GLN A 625 23.72 -30.11 10.25
N GLY A 626 24.32 -31.05 10.99
CA GLY A 626 24.11 -31.15 12.43
C GLY A 626 22.63 -31.39 12.76
N ARG A 627 22.02 -30.46 13.52
CA ARG A 627 20.58 -30.48 13.87
C ARG A 627 19.68 -29.73 12.88
N ARG A 628 20.25 -29.13 11.83
CA ARG A 628 19.48 -28.35 10.86
C ARG A 628 18.96 -29.28 9.77
N ARG A 629 17.63 -29.44 9.71
CA ARG A 629 16.90 -30.01 8.58
C ARG A 629 15.90 -28.96 8.06
N PRO A 630 16.09 -28.43 6.84
CA PRO A 630 15.18 -27.48 6.18
C PRO A 630 13.75 -27.98 6.01
N ASP A 631 12.84 -27.05 5.74
CA ASP A 631 11.51 -27.37 5.22
C ASP A 631 11.48 -27.01 3.72
N ILE A 632 10.86 -27.85 2.90
CA ILE A 632 10.80 -27.69 1.44
C ILE A 632 9.41 -28.08 0.92
N GLY A 633 8.88 -27.37 -0.08
CA GLY A 633 7.50 -27.53 -0.45
C GLY A 633 7.05 -26.87 -1.75
N LEU A 634 5.74 -26.93 -1.95
CA LEU A 634 4.99 -26.44 -3.11
C LEU A 634 3.98 -25.37 -2.72
N ILE A 635 3.59 -24.56 -3.70
CA ILE A 635 2.51 -23.58 -3.63
C ILE A 635 1.49 -23.88 -4.73
N ASN A 636 0.21 -23.94 -4.38
CA ASN A 636 -0.91 -24.05 -5.31
C ASN A 636 -2.08 -23.19 -4.84
N SER A 637 -2.55 -22.25 -5.68
CA SER A 637 -3.70 -21.40 -5.37
C SER A 637 -3.63 -20.73 -3.98
N GLY A 638 -2.45 -20.25 -3.59
CA GLY A 638 -2.21 -19.64 -2.27
C GLY A 638 -2.11 -20.61 -1.08
N TYR A 639 -2.33 -21.91 -1.28
CA TYR A 639 -2.01 -22.94 -0.29
C TYR A 639 -0.55 -23.37 -0.39
N THR A 640 0.05 -23.71 0.75
CA THR A 640 1.40 -24.28 0.79
C THR A 640 1.35 -25.70 1.34
N MET A 641 2.08 -26.61 0.69
CA MET A 641 2.38 -27.94 1.22
C MET A 641 3.88 -28.04 1.47
N ASP A 642 4.30 -28.26 2.71
CA ASP A 642 5.71 -28.39 3.10
C ASP A 642 6.05 -29.73 3.75
N LEU A 643 7.19 -30.28 3.36
CA LEU A 643 7.87 -31.40 4.00
C LEU A 643 8.80 -30.84 5.09
N GLN A 644 8.42 -31.03 6.35
CA GLN A 644 9.09 -30.44 7.51
C GLN A 644 10.27 -31.29 7.94
N GLY A 645 11.47 -30.71 7.95
CA GLY A 645 12.70 -31.44 8.23
C GLY A 645 12.86 -31.83 9.68
N ASN A 646 12.81 -30.85 10.58
CA ASN A 646 13.02 -31.14 12.01
C ASN A 646 11.80 -31.82 12.65
N ARG A 647 10.60 -31.54 12.14
CA ARG A 647 9.34 -32.08 12.68
C ARG A 647 8.96 -33.42 12.08
N GLN A 648 9.51 -33.78 10.91
CA GLN A 648 9.23 -35.04 10.21
C GLN A 648 7.73 -35.21 9.92
N LYS A 649 7.16 -34.16 9.30
CA LYS A 649 5.75 -34.05 8.97
C LYS A 649 5.56 -33.54 7.57
N VAL A 650 4.41 -33.85 6.98
CA VAL A 650 3.86 -33.10 5.85
C VAL A 650 2.78 -32.18 6.39
N GLN A 651 2.80 -30.91 5.99
CA GLN A 651 1.80 -29.93 6.39
C GLN A 651 1.17 -29.27 5.17
N ILE A 652 -0.15 -29.12 5.17
CA ILE A 652 -0.88 -28.17 4.30
C ILE A 652 -1.34 -27.00 5.15
N GLN A 653 -1.21 -25.77 4.64
CA GLN A 653 -1.76 -24.57 5.27
C GLN A 653 -2.13 -23.50 4.22
N SER A 654 -3.00 -22.55 4.59
CA SER A 654 -3.33 -21.38 3.75
C SER A 654 -2.67 -20.09 4.22
N TRP A 655 -2.37 -19.97 5.51
CA TRP A 655 -1.81 -18.77 6.12
C TRP A 655 -0.80 -19.17 7.19
N SER A 656 0.42 -18.66 7.06
CA SER A 656 1.54 -19.18 7.85
C SER A 656 1.67 -18.59 9.26
N ALA A 657 0.98 -17.47 9.52
CA ALA A 657 0.95 -16.83 10.83
C ALA A 657 -0.30 -17.21 11.62
N GLU A 658 -1.41 -17.48 10.92
CA GLU A 658 -2.67 -17.92 11.52
C GLU A 658 -3.10 -19.21 10.86
N LEU A 659 -3.26 -20.25 11.67
CA LEU A 659 -3.50 -21.60 11.19
C LEU A 659 -4.98 -21.83 10.84
N ARG A 660 -5.59 -20.87 10.13
CA ARG A 660 -6.99 -20.86 9.66
C ARG A 660 -7.35 -22.19 9.00
N ILE A 661 -6.51 -22.59 8.04
CA ILE A 661 -6.47 -23.93 7.46
C ILE A 661 -5.11 -24.51 7.77
N LYS A 662 -5.11 -25.66 8.44
CA LYS A 662 -3.92 -26.45 8.70
C LYS A 662 -4.28 -27.91 8.84
N GLU A 663 -3.59 -28.76 8.08
CA GLU A 663 -3.56 -30.20 8.30
C GLU A 663 -2.11 -30.70 8.37
N GLU A 664 -1.86 -31.70 9.20
CA GLU A 664 -0.54 -32.31 9.37
C GLU A 664 -0.65 -33.84 9.43
N VAL A 665 0.31 -34.53 8.82
CA VAL A 665 0.51 -35.97 8.99
C VAL A 665 1.97 -36.26 9.29
N ASP A 666 2.21 -37.24 10.15
CA ASP A 666 3.57 -37.73 10.42
C ASP A 666 4.11 -38.42 9.16
N PHE A 667 5.30 -38.04 8.74
CA PHE A 667 5.97 -38.60 7.58
C PHE A 667 7.47 -38.59 7.81
N ALA A 668 8.02 -39.76 8.13
CA ALA A 668 9.47 -39.93 8.29
C ALA A 668 10.14 -39.91 6.91
N TRP A 669 11.18 -39.09 6.78
CA TRP A 669 11.93 -38.95 5.53
C TRP A 669 13.41 -38.72 5.79
N GLU A 670 14.23 -39.21 4.86
CA GLU A 670 15.68 -39.18 4.98
C GLU A 670 16.27 -37.95 4.28
N PRO A 671 17.19 -37.21 4.92
CA PRO A 671 17.92 -36.15 4.25
C PRO A 671 18.76 -36.72 3.10
N ASP A 672 19.19 -35.83 2.20
CA ASP A 672 20.06 -36.18 1.07
C ASP A 672 19.45 -37.26 0.15
N THR A 673 18.13 -37.38 0.17
CA THR A 673 17.33 -38.29 -0.66
C THR A 673 16.32 -37.48 -1.46
N TRP A 674 16.15 -37.84 -2.74
CA TRP A 674 15.15 -37.21 -3.60
C TRP A 674 13.75 -37.73 -3.31
N TYR A 675 12.83 -36.81 -3.05
CA TYR A 675 11.39 -37.06 -2.94
C TYR A 675 10.65 -36.31 -4.03
N ARG A 676 9.52 -36.84 -4.45
CA ARG A 676 8.57 -36.16 -5.33
C ARG A 676 7.39 -35.68 -4.52
N LEU A 677 7.08 -34.39 -4.64
CA LEU A 677 5.90 -33.77 -4.04
C LEU A 677 4.90 -33.44 -5.14
N LYS A 678 3.61 -33.60 -4.85
CA LYS A 678 2.49 -33.21 -5.71
C LYS A 678 1.40 -32.53 -4.89
N LEU A 679 0.90 -31.39 -5.37
CA LEU A 679 -0.15 -30.60 -4.73
C LEU A 679 -1.24 -30.22 -5.73
N ARG A 680 -2.48 -30.63 -5.43
CA ARG A 680 -3.69 -30.37 -6.22
C ARG A 680 -4.72 -29.62 -5.37
N VAL A 681 -5.40 -28.65 -5.96
CA VAL A 681 -6.51 -27.92 -5.35
C VAL A 681 -7.73 -28.05 -6.24
N ASP A 682 -8.84 -28.54 -5.70
CA ASP A 682 -10.13 -28.63 -6.37
C ASP A 682 -11.17 -27.77 -5.64
N ILE A 683 -12.09 -27.15 -6.39
CA ILE A 683 -13.25 -26.47 -5.81
C ILE A 683 -14.47 -27.37 -5.99
N GLU A 684 -14.97 -27.92 -4.88
CA GLU A 684 -16.09 -28.85 -4.85
C GLU A 684 -17.21 -28.29 -3.96
N ASN A 685 -18.37 -27.96 -4.54
CA ASN A 685 -19.50 -27.35 -3.82
C ASN A 685 -19.09 -26.11 -3.00
N ASP A 686 -18.36 -25.18 -3.62
CA ASP A 686 -17.81 -23.97 -3.01
C ASP A 686 -16.78 -24.17 -1.89
N ARG A 687 -16.27 -25.39 -1.71
CA ARG A 687 -15.21 -25.71 -0.75
C ARG A 687 -13.94 -26.10 -1.48
N GLY A 688 -12.79 -25.74 -0.90
CA GLY A 688 -11.49 -26.13 -1.41
C GLY A 688 -11.08 -27.48 -0.86
N ILE A 689 -10.78 -28.42 -1.74
CA ILE A 689 -10.17 -29.69 -1.36
C ILE A 689 -8.72 -29.68 -1.80
N VAL A 690 -7.81 -29.55 -0.83
CA VAL A 690 -6.37 -29.43 -1.04
C VAL A 690 -5.73 -30.78 -0.78
N ARG A 691 -5.16 -31.41 -1.80
CA ARG A 691 -4.64 -32.78 -1.74
C ARG A 691 -3.15 -32.80 -2.02
N GLY A 692 -2.39 -33.40 -1.10
CA GLY A 692 -0.93 -33.49 -1.15
C GLY A 692 -0.44 -34.94 -1.22
N LYS A 693 0.57 -35.21 -2.03
CA LYS A 693 1.29 -36.50 -2.08
C LYS A 693 2.79 -36.28 -1.93
N VAL A 694 3.44 -37.20 -1.23
CA VAL A 694 4.91 -37.31 -1.16
C VAL A 694 5.34 -38.78 -1.24
N TRP A 695 6.37 -39.05 -2.03
CA TRP A 695 7.01 -40.37 -2.15
C TRP A 695 8.47 -40.24 -2.59
N ALA A 696 9.28 -41.28 -2.42
CA ALA A 696 10.65 -41.28 -2.95
C ALA A 696 10.60 -41.16 -4.48
N ARG A 697 11.43 -40.30 -5.09
CA ARG A 697 11.37 -39.97 -6.53
C ARG A 697 11.35 -41.21 -7.43
N ASP A 698 12.18 -42.19 -7.09
CA ASP A 698 12.39 -43.39 -7.91
C ASP A 698 11.40 -44.54 -7.58
N ALA A 699 10.45 -44.30 -6.66
CA ALA A 699 9.37 -45.24 -6.33
C ALA A 699 8.12 -44.98 -7.19
N THR A 700 7.22 -45.97 -7.24
CA THR A 700 5.91 -45.81 -7.89
C THR A 700 5.06 -44.79 -7.14
N GLU A 701 4.36 -43.91 -7.87
CA GLU A 701 3.42 -42.96 -7.27
C GLU A 701 2.33 -43.73 -6.47
N PRO A 702 2.11 -43.38 -5.19
CA PRO A 702 1.02 -43.96 -4.40
C PRO A 702 -0.34 -43.66 -5.00
N THR A 703 -1.28 -44.61 -4.91
CA THR A 703 -2.68 -44.38 -5.31
C THR A 703 -3.34 -43.33 -4.43
N ASP A 704 -3.12 -43.42 -3.12
CA ASP A 704 -3.79 -42.60 -2.12
C ASP A 704 -3.06 -41.27 -1.92
N TRP A 705 -3.80 -40.23 -1.56
CA TRP A 705 -3.23 -38.95 -1.15
C TRP A 705 -2.57 -39.10 0.23
N THR A 706 -1.38 -38.54 0.41
CA THR A 706 -0.68 -38.56 1.70
C THR A 706 -1.41 -37.69 2.73
N ILE A 707 -1.97 -36.57 2.29
CA ILE A 707 -2.67 -35.61 3.14
C ILE A 707 -3.80 -34.93 2.35
N THR A 708 -4.88 -34.56 3.03
CA THR A 708 -5.98 -33.78 2.45
C THR A 708 -6.47 -32.77 3.48
N ALA A 709 -6.70 -31.53 3.06
CA ALA A 709 -7.33 -30.48 3.84
C ALA A 709 -8.58 -29.97 3.13
N GLU A 710 -9.61 -29.60 3.90
CA GLU A 710 -10.84 -28.99 3.42
C GLU A 710 -10.89 -27.52 3.90
N ASP A 711 -11.20 -26.61 2.99
CA ASP A 711 -11.36 -25.19 3.27
C ASP A 711 -12.78 -24.74 2.91
N PRO A 712 -13.62 -24.36 3.89
CA PRO A 712 -14.97 -23.88 3.62
C PRO A 712 -14.99 -22.50 2.93
N LEU A 713 -13.88 -21.76 2.97
CA LEU A 713 -13.70 -20.46 2.34
C LEU A 713 -12.45 -20.53 1.45
N PRO A 714 -12.52 -21.18 0.28
CA PRO A 714 -11.32 -21.53 -0.46
C PRO A 714 -10.61 -20.34 -1.09
N ASN A 715 -9.28 -20.43 -1.14
CA ASN A 715 -8.52 -19.68 -2.13
C ASN A 715 -8.81 -20.25 -3.51
N ARG A 716 -9.34 -19.42 -4.42
CA ARG A 716 -9.85 -19.88 -5.71
C ARG A 716 -8.84 -19.79 -6.85
N THR A 717 -7.86 -18.90 -6.71
CA THR A 717 -6.81 -18.68 -7.71
C THR A 717 -5.48 -18.45 -7.03
N GLY A 718 -4.39 -18.59 -7.76
CA GLY A 718 -3.04 -18.24 -7.35
C GLY A 718 -2.02 -18.90 -8.27
N SER A 719 -0.80 -18.38 -8.25
CA SER A 719 0.31 -18.84 -9.05
C SER A 719 0.86 -20.18 -8.54
N PRO A 720 1.26 -21.12 -9.42
CA PRO A 720 2.06 -22.26 -9.04
C PRO A 720 3.41 -21.77 -8.49
N GLY A 721 3.92 -22.46 -7.48
CA GLY A 721 5.19 -22.07 -6.89
C GLY A 721 5.88 -23.16 -6.08
N ILE A 722 7.09 -22.82 -5.65
CA ILE A 722 7.89 -23.60 -4.70
C ILE A 722 8.18 -22.74 -3.49
N ILE A 723 8.32 -23.39 -2.34
CA ILE A 723 8.61 -22.73 -1.07
C ILE A 723 9.69 -23.48 -0.31
N GLY A 724 10.51 -22.77 0.44
CA GLY A 724 11.47 -23.41 1.32
C GLY A 724 11.93 -22.54 2.47
N TYR A 725 11.99 -23.13 3.66
CA TYR A 725 12.66 -22.62 4.85
C TYR A 725 14.07 -23.22 4.91
N SER A 726 15.08 -22.45 4.50
CA SER A 726 16.41 -22.99 4.20
C SER A 726 17.50 -22.34 5.07
N PRO A 727 17.81 -22.91 6.25
CA PRO A 727 19.00 -22.55 7.01
C PRO A 727 20.30 -23.14 6.42
N ILE A 728 20.16 -24.11 5.51
CA ILE A 728 21.23 -24.75 4.71
C ILE A 728 20.74 -24.90 3.25
N ASN A 729 21.37 -25.71 2.40
CA ASN A 729 20.93 -25.87 1.02
C ASN A 729 19.71 -26.80 0.90
N ILE A 730 18.79 -26.45 0.00
CA ILE A 730 17.75 -27.33 -0.53
C ILE A 730 17.74 -27.21 -2.05
N TYR A 731 17.19 -28.22 -2.72
CA TYR A 731 17.27 -28.41 -4.14
C TYR A 731 15.91 -28.78 -4.72
N PHE A 732 15.62 -28.25 -5.90
CA PHE A 732 14.43 -28.52 -6.68
C PHE A 732 14.83 -28.98 -8.09
N ASP A 733 14.08 -29.92 -8.64
CA ASP A 733 14.24 -30.42 -10.01
C ASP A 733 12.88 -30.88 -10.57
N ASN A 734 12.79 -31.07 -11.89
CA ASN A 734 11.64 -31.64 -12.61
C ASN A 734 10.28 -31.06 -12.17
N VAL A 735 10.18 -29.73 -12.16
CA VAL A 735 8.91 -29.04 -11.90
C VAL A 735 7.94 -29.34 -13.04
N SER A 736 6.68 -29.61 -12.68
CA SER A 736 5.59 -29.79 -13.64
C SER A 736 4.32 -29.09 -13.14
N VAL A 737 3.61 -28.44 -14.06
CA VAL A 737 2.27 -27.88 -13.80
C VAL A 737 1.33 -28.42 -14.88
N VAL A 738 0.22 -29.02 -14.47
CA VAL A 738 -0.74 -29.66 -15.38
C VAL A 738 -2.16 -29.30 -14.97
N GLU A 739 -3.11 -29.32 -15.91
CA GLU A 739 -4.53 -29.17 -15.57
C GLU A 739 -4.98 -30.30 -14.63
N ASN A 740 -5.93 -30.01 -13.74
CA ASN A 740 -6.56 -31.03 -12.94
C ASN A 740 -7.35 -32.00 -13.82
N GLU A 741 -7.14 -33.29 -13.61
CA GLU A 741 -7.92 -34.37 -14.22
C GLU A 741 -9.33 -34.50 -13.64
#